data_AF-A0A8J7U6D3-F1
#
_entry.id   AF-A0A8J7U6D3-F1
#
_cell.length_a   1.000
_cell.length_b   1.000
_cell.length_c   1.000
_cell.angle_alpha   90.00
_cell.angle_beta   90.00
_cell.angle_gamma   90.00
#
_symmetry.space_group_name_H-M   'P 1'
#
loop_
_entity.id
_entity.type
_entity.pdbx_description
1 polymer ?
#
loop_
_entity_poly.entity_id
_entity_poly.type
_entity_poly.pdbx_seq_one_letter_code
_entity_poly.pdbx_strand_id
1 'polypeptide(L)'
;MKKILATVLAGLSLSGLVSGQVPTIRTEPGAKLYGEEEQIKARKEWFAERRGLKQMPDANTLWREAVAETKAAELRARFYQPGQVWVNRGPNSMTMLNWAMGRVAGRVSAFAYDPTDAQKLYLGTASGGLWISDDDGINWTSVFDGQGTQSIGSLKIQEGAPGQPNIIWAGTGEQGSRCSGYSGIGLLKSMDGGQTWQDANGSGEATLNVTNVTAIELHPTQPDVILAGGERFCQEDGSAFYGGLYRSADAGATWTRVLNTAVNDIIADPENPGTFYTVLGRWGNASDGVYKSTDGGINWDRLESTIPFGETIGRARLAMAPSDSSILYLLANVGSETPLYRTNDGGDTWALVNADACTGQCSYNLCIAVHPTNPDEILVGTLRVARSTDGGPNLAEIVDGWGSSQTVHQDTHVVRYDLRAGQNGDRYWVGSDGGLWRTDDAGANYANLNDQLNITQFYDIAVHPDQADHILGGAQDNSSARTVNNLVWEVTVVTGDGFTNLFDPLDPNVVFQTSYPFGGTPSIVRSTTGGAPRAFQWLPMTGVTPNEPTGWVLPMDNAVMPGNQQTGIFIGTNRIYRSVDQGDTWTGLGSAFDETRPIAFVVSTRTGDNIVAMAATQSSNRIFISRNADEAAPVWTEITSDYPGGSVTDMALDPNDDQRIYLTRGGFNEAQFYRSDNGGTNWTPMGTGLPNVPANTVAVDPLQAGRVFVGNDIGVFVSVDSGQNFEPFMPGLPMGVMVTDLEIDDNPYWLTLGSYGRGAWQIALTARQISVEGQSQYSLCRGYDTALPFTVNGASGQVTYNWRISSGPDTDLAQFSATDVNAPNFTANAVGDYSLICDVNDGGLTAEFVVNISVAHATDRLMPMTSRWMSRVGDAEWQAQDDRVVDNVLNVLDLIDEANSGTCN
;
A
#
# COMPACT_ATOMS: atom_id res chain seq x y z
N MET A 1 -51.20 -9.45 -55.80
CA MET A 1 -50.70 -9.68 -57.19
C MET A 1 -49.87 -8.48 -57.60
N LYS A 2 -48.75 -8.55 -58.29
CA LYS A 2 -47.84 -9.63 -58.68
C LYS A 2 -46.67 -8.85 -59.32
N LYS A 3 -45.46 -9.20 -58.92
CA LYS A 3 -44.28 -9.37 -59.77
C LYS A 3 -43.64 -8.15 -60.48
N ILE A 4 -42.34 -7.98 -60.18
CA ILE A 4 -41.20 -8.04 -61.12
C ILE A 4 -41.20 -7.02 -62.27
N LEU A 5 -40.29 -6.04 -62.22
CA LEU A 5 -39.13 -5.89 -63.14
C LEU A 5 -38.38 -4.59 -62.77
N ALA A 6 -37.21 -4.70 -62.15
CA ALA A 6 -36.23 -3.61 -62.07
C ALA A 6 -34.88 -4.21 -62.45
N THR A 7 -34.53 -4.07 -63.72
CA THR A 7 -33.21 -4.41 -64.24
C THR A 7 -32.72 -3.26 -65.10
N VAL A 8 -31.49 -2.83 -64.80
CA VAL A 8 -30.50 -2.15 -65.66
C VAL A 8 -30.71 -0.65 -65.94
N LEU A 9 -29.86 0.18 -65.33
CA LEU A 9 -28.75 0.94 -65.98
C LEU A 9 -28.07 1.78 -64.87
N ALA A 10 -27.04 1.26 -64.18
CA ALA A 10 -25.61 1.32 -64.53
C ALA A 10 -25.01 2.75 -64.53
N GLY A 11 -24.11 3.02 -63.56
CA GLY A 11 -23.29 4.24 -63.55
C GLY A 11 -22.44 4.48 -62.28
N LEU A 12 -21.43 3.64 -62.04
CA LEU A 12 -20.11 3.93 -61.43
C LEU A 12 -19.99 4.78 -60.13
N SER A 13 -19.53 4.16 -59.03
CA SER A 13 -18.19 4.38 -58.43
C SER A 13 -18.01 3.60 -57.11
N LEU A 14 -16.80 3.07 -56.92
CA LEU A 14 -16.33 2.27 -55.78
C LEU A 14 -16.13 3.13 -54.51
N SER A 15 -16.62 2.66 -53.37
CA SER A 15 -15.89 2.59 -52.09
C SER A 15 -16.74 1.80 -51.09
N GLY A 16 -16.37 0.54 -50.88
CA GLY A 16 -16.99 -0.30 -49.85
C GLY A 16 -16.37 0.02 -48.49
N LEU A 17 -17.04 0.84 -47.70
CA LEU A 17 -16.87 0.88 -46.25
C LEU A 17 -17.70 -0.27 -45.66
N VAL A 18 -17.02 -1.35 -45.26
CA VAL A 18 -17.61 -2.34 -44.36
C VAL A 18 -17.57 -1.73 -42.96
N SER A 19 -18.71 -1.20 -42.52
CA SER A 19 -18.93 -0.83 -41.12
C SER A 19 -18.96 -2.10 -40.28
N GLY A 20 -17.83 -2.47 -39.69
CA GLY A 20 -17.79 -3.44 -38.60
C GLY A 20 -18.55 -2.86 -37.40
N GLN A 21 -19.61 -3.54 -36.98
CA GLN A 21 -20.39 -3.15 -35.81
C GLN A 21 -19.51 -3.18 -34.56
N VAL A 22 -19.35 -2.03 -33.92
CA VAL A 22 -18.92 -1.92 -32.53
C VAL A 22 -19.95 -2.67 -31.67
N PRO A 23 -19.55 -3.58 -30.77
CA PRO A 23 -20.48 -4.09 -29.75
C PRO A 23 -20.91 -2.91 -28.89
N THR A 24 -22.15 -2.46 -29.06
CA THR A 24 -22.79 -1.56 -28.11
C THR A 24 -22.84 -2.27 -26.77
N ILE A 25 -22.18 -1.68 -25.77
CA ILE A 25 -22.38 -2.00 -24.34
C ILE A 25 -23.89 -2.01 -24.11
N ARG A 26 -24.46 -3.17 -23.78
CA ARG A 26 -25.89 -3.26 -23.42
C ARG A 26 -26.10 -2.50 -22.12
N THR A 27 -26.51 -1.25 -22.23
CA THR A 27 -27.07 -0.46 -21.13
C THR A 27 -28.56 -0.76 -21.04
N GLU A 28 -28.94 -1.74 -20.24
CA GLU A 28 -30.32 -1.88 -19.76
C GLU A 28 -30.35 -1.35 -18.31
N PRO A 29 -31.12 -0.30 -18.00
CA PRO A 29 -31.34 0.14 -16.62
C PRO A 29 -32.01 -0.99 -15.83
N GLY A 30 -31.38 -1.47 -14.76
CA GLY A 30 -31.96 -2.48 -13.86
C GLY A 30 -31.68 -3.95 -14.20
N ALA A 31 -30.79 -4.26 -15.15
CA ALA A 31 -30.26 -5.62 -15.25
C ALA A 31 -29.27 -5.85 -14.09
N LYS A 32 -29.54 -6.83 -13.20
CA LYS A 32 -28.50 -7.37 -12.30
C LYS A 32 -27.32 -7.76 -13.20
N LEU A 33 -26.17 -7.11 -13.02
CA LEU A 33 -24.93 -7.42 -13.71
C LEU A 33 -24.54 -8.86 -13.35
N TYR A 34 -25.02 -9.84 -14.12
CA TYR A 34 -24.45 -11.18 -14.10
C TYR A 34 -22.99 -11.04 -14.57
N GLY A 35 -22.05 -11.02 -13.62
CA GLY A 35 -20.60 -10.92 -13.86
C GLY A 35 -19.79 -10.23 -12.75
N GLU A 36 -20.39 -9.33 -11.96
CA GLU A 36 -19.65 -8.50 -11.00
C GLU A 36 -19.22 -9.27 -9.73
N GLU A 37 -20.08 -10.16 -9.20
CA GLU A 37 -19.68 -11.05 -8.10
C GLU A 37 -18.53 -12.00 -8.49
N GLU A 38 -18.50 -12.44 -9.76
CA GLU A 38 -17.42 -13.27 -10.30
C GLU A 38 -16.12 -12.47 -10.44
N GLN A 39 -16.20 -11.23 -10.89
CA GLN A 39 -15.07 -10.30 -10.95
C GLN A 39 -14.46 -10.06 -9.57
N ILE A 40 -15.31 -9.75 -8.59
CA ILE A 40 -14.91 -9.58 -7.20
C ILE A 40 -14.24 -10.84 -6.67
N LYS A 41 -14.80 -12.03 -6.95
CA LYS A 41 -14.18 -13.30 -6.56
C LYS A 41 -12.81 -13.49 -7.22
N ALA A 42 -12.69 -13.23 -8.52
CA ALA A 42 -11.45 -13.36 -9.27
C ALA A 42 -10.36 -12.40 -8.74
N ARG A 43 -10.70 -11.13 -8.48
CA ARG A 43 -9.83 -10.14 -7.83
C ARG A 43 -9.32 -10.64 -6.48
N LYS A 44 -10.23 -11.14 -5.63
CA LYS A 44 -9.90 -11.65 -4.30
C LYS A 44 -8.97 -12.86 -4.36
N GLU A 45 -9.21 -13.76 -5.28
CA GLU A 45 -8.37 -14.94 -5.50
C GLU A 45 -6.98 -14.54 -6.00
N TRP A 46 -6.90 -13.58 -6.93
CA TRP A 46 -5.64 -13.03 -7.44
C TRP A 46 -4.78 -12.44 -6.31
N PHE A 47 -5.35 -11.59 -5.44
CA PHE A 47 -4.63 -11.03 -4.30
C PHE A 47 -4.19 -12.08 -3.28
N ALA A 48 -5.12 -12.96 -2.88
CA ALA A 48 -4.83 -13.98 -1.88
C ALA A 48 -3.72 -14.93 -2.33
N GLU A 49 -3.67 -15.23 -3.62
CA GLU A 49 -2.69 -16.09 -4.24
C GLU A 49 -1.34 -15.39 -4.43
N ARG A 50 -1.31 -14.21 -5.06
CA ARG A 50 -0.06 -13.46 -5.28
C ARG A 50 0.67 -13.20 -3.97
N ARG A 51 -0.08 -12.98 -2.87
CA ARG A 51 0.46 -12.73 -1.53
C ARG A 51 0.62 -14.00 -0.67
N GLY A 52 0.27 -15.19 -1.18
CA GLY A 52 0.43 -16.46 -0.46
C GLY A 52 -0.32 -16.51 0.89
N LEU A 53 -1.46 -15.82 1.02
CA LEU A 53 -2.13 -15.62 2.30
C LEU A 53 -2.90 -16.84 2.81
N LYS A 54 -3.35 -17.71 1.90
CA LYS A 54 -4.17 -18.88 2.28
C LYS A 54 -3.39 -19.88 3.15
N GLN A 55 -2.09 -20.03 2.94
CA GLN A 55 -1.28 -21.02 3.65
C GLN A 55 -0.55 -20.46 4.88
N MET A 56 -0.86 -19.24 5.33
CA MET A 56 -0.06 -18.54 6.34
C MET A 56 -0.90 -18.00 7.52
N PRO A 57 -1.21 -18.86 8.52
CA PRO A 57 -1.96 -18.47 9.71
C PRO A 57 -1.33 -17.33 10.53
N ASP A 58 -0.02 -17.16 10.47
CA ASP A 58 0.67 -16.10 11.23
C ASP A 58 1.12 -14.93 10.35
N ALA A 59 0.64 -14.83 9.10
CA ALA A 59 1.01 -13.79 8.11
C ALA A 59 1.02 -12.38 8.72
N ASN A 60 0.06 -12.06 9.58
CA ASN A 60 -0.08 -10.72 10.14
C ASN A 60 0.85 -10.45 11.33
N THR A 61 1.24 -11.49 12.06
CA THR A 61 2.29 -11.36 13.08
C THR A 61 3.62 -11.08 12.38
N LEU A 62 3.93 -11.87 11.34
CA LEU A 62 5.11 -11.68 10.49
C LEU A 62 5.12 -10.31 9.84
N TRP A 63 3.96 -9.82 9.39
CA TRP A 63 3.80 -8.47 8.86
C TRP A 63 4.18 -7.39 9.88
N ARG A 64 3.67 -7.50 11.11
CA ARG A 64 3.98 -6.54 12.20
C ARG A 64 5.47 -6.55 12.55
N GLU A 65 6.07 -7.72 12.62
CA GLU A 65 7.51 -7.90 12.86
C GLU A 65 8.33 -7.26 11.73
N ALA A 66 7.99 -7.55 10.47
CA ALA A 66 8.62 -6.97 9.29
C ALA A 66 8.55 -5.44 9.26
N VAL A 67 7.41 -4.85 9.63
CA VAL A 67 7.27 -3.39 9.75
C VAL A 67 8.20 -2.82 10.82
N ALA A 68 8.28 -3.48 11.99
CA ALA A 68 9.15 -3.03 13.08
C ALA A 68 10.64 -3.14 12.70
N GLU A 69 11.03 -4.23 12.05
CA GLU A 69 12.39 -4.44 11.53
C GLU A 69 12.75 -3.41 10.47
N THR A 70 11.83 -3.12 9.55
CA THR A 70 12.03 -2.14 8.48
C THR A 70 12.19 -0.72 9.04
N LYS A 71 11.37 -0.33 10.02
CA LYS A 71 11.53 0.95 10.75
C LYS A 71 12.94 1.09 11.34
N ALA A 72 13.45 0.02 11.95
CA ALA A 72 14.79 0.03 12.53
C ALA A 72 15.91 0.03 11.47
N ALA A 73 15.68 -0.63 10.34
CA ALA A 73 16.62 -0.69 9.22
C ALA A 73 16.71 0.63 8.46
N GLU A 74 15.60 1.35 8.28
CA GLU A 74 15.55 2.64 7.58
C GLU A 74 16.45 3.69 8.23
N LEU A 75 16.50 3.73 9.57
CA LEU A 75 17.41 4.61 10.33
C LEU A 75 18.90 4.32 10.05
N ARG A 76 19.21 3.13 9.56
CA ARG A 76 20.56 2.66 9.28
C ARG A 76 20.87 2.61 7.79
N ALA A 77 19.88 2.74 6.91
CA ALA A 77 20.05 2.62 5.47
C ALA A 77 21.05 3.66 4.94
N ARG A 78 21.99 3.20 4.10
CA ARG A 78 23.14 3.96 3.58
C ARG A 78 23.25 3.94 2.05
N PHE A 79 22.35 3.27 1.33
CA PHE A 79 22.47 3.09 -0.13
C PHE A 79 21.87 4.20 -1.01
N TYR A 80 21.15 5.18 -0.45
CA TYR A 80 20.68 6.35 -1.20
C TYR A 80 21.63 7.55 -1.04
N GLN A 81 21.82 8.30 -2.12
CA GLN A 81 22.66 9.50 -2.14
C GLN A 81 21.88 10.74 -1.66
N PRO A 82 22.56 11.77 -1.11
CA PRO A 82 21.93 13.04 -0.78
C PRO A 82 21.15 13.62 -1.97
N GLY A 83 19.86 13.91 -1.78
CA GLY A 83 18.97 14.45 -2.82
C GLY A 83 18.16 13.40 -3.58
N GLN A 84 18.41 12.10 -3.40
CA GLN A 84 17.51 11.05 -3.86
C GLN A 84 16.33 10.94 -2.89
N VAL A 85 15.18 11.47 -3.30
CA VAL A 85 13.93 11.45 -2.53
C VAL A 85 12.80 11.09 -3.48
N TRP A 86 11.93 10.17 -3.04
CA TRP A 86 10.71 9.84 -3.76
C TRP A 86 9.77 11.05 -3.80
N VAL A 87 9.25 11.33 -4.99
CA VAL A 87 8.32 12.42 -5.24
C VAL A 87 7.01 11.86 -5.74
N ASN A 88 5.92 12.25 -5.09
CA ASN A 88 4.57 11.93 -5.52
C ASN A 88 4.33 12.41 -6.97
N ARG A 89 3.82 11.52 -7.82
CA ARG A 89 3.41 11.80 -9.21
C ARG A 89 1.91 11.67 -9.45
N GLY A 90 1.15 11.53 -8.37
CA GLY A 90 -0.30 11.39 -8.36
C GLY A 90 -0.73 9.97 -8.74
N PRO A 91 -2.00 9.76 -9.06
CA PRO A 91 -3.05 10.77 -9.02
C PRO A 91 -3.37 11.17 -7.59
N ASN A 92 -3.35 12.47 -7.31
CA ASN A 92 -4.10 13.06 -6.20
C ASN A 92 -5.61 12.98 -6.46
N SER A 93 -6.00 12.80 -7.72
CA SER A 93 -7.31 12.35 -8.19
C SER A 93 -7.24 12.16 -9.70
N MET A 94 -8.26 11.52 -10.26
CA MET A 94 -8.42 11.27 -11.68
C MET A 94 -9.70 11.95 -12.16
N THR A 95 -9.59 12.76 -13.20
CA THR A 95 -10.74 13.40 -13.83
C THR A 95 -11.46 12.35 -14.68
N MET A 96 -12.68 11.99 -14.29
CA MET A 96 -13.54 11.19 -15.15
C MET A 96 -13.91 11.98 -16.40
N LEU A 97 -14.16 11.27 -17.50
CA LEU A 97 -14.38 11.84 -18.81
C LEU A 97 -15.46 12.96 -18.83
N ASN A 98 -16.74 12.61 -19.02
CA ASN A 98 -17.87 13.56 -19.06
C ASN A 98 -18.93 13.20 -18.00
N TRP A 99 -18.50 12.54 -16.94
CA TRP A 99 -19.37 12.02 -15.90
C TRP A 99 -19.64 13.09 -14.86
N ALA A 100 -20.91 13.27 -14.47
CA ALA A 100 -21.32 14.33 -13.55
C ALA A 100 -20.64 14.23 -12.17
N MET A 101 -20.26 13.02 -11.74
CA MET A 101 -19.54 12.77 -10.49
C MET A 101 -18.20 13.52 -10.39
N GLY A 102 -17.60 13.91 -11.52
CA GLY A 102 -16.34 14.64 -11.54
C GLY A 102 -15.12 13.75 -11.30
N ARG A 103 -14.34 14.06 -10.26
CA ARG A 103 -13.06 13.39 -9.98
C ARG A 103 -13.26 12.12 -9.14
N VAL A 104 -12.43 11.11 -9.38
CA VAL A 104 -12.34 9.92 -8.53
C VAL A 104 -10.94 9.81 -7.94
N ALA A 105 -10.78 9.14 -6.81
CA ALA A 105 -9.50 9.03 -6.11
C ALA A 105 -9.14 7.59 -5.70
N GLY A 106 -10.11 6.79 -5.24
CA GLY A 106 -9.88 5.41 -4.79
C GLY A 106 -10.73 5.04 -3.59
N ARG A 107 -10.55 3.82 -3.07
CA ARG A 107 -11.48 3.24 -2.08
C ARG A 107 -11.38 3.85 -0.68
N VAL A 108 -12.48 4.44 -0.26
CA VAL A 108 -12.74 4.89 1.12
C VAL A 108 -13.36 3.75 1.92
N SER A 109 -12.80 3.47 3.09
CA SER A 109 -13.23 2.38 3.97
C SER A 109 -13.79 2.88 5.31
N ALA A 110 -13.35 4.05 5.78
CA ALA A 110 -13.77 4.64 7.04
C ALA A 110 -13.87 6.17 6.93
N PHE A 111 -14.79 6.75 7.67
CA PHE A 111 -14.99 8.19 7.73
C PHE A 111 -15.47 8.59 9.12
N ALA A 112 -14.94 9.71 9.61
CA ALA A 112 -15.43 10.36 10.82
C ALA A 112 -15.32 11.88 10.66
N TYR A 113 -16.21 12.61 11.33
CA TYR A 113 -16.12 14.06 11.47
C TYR A 113 -15.79 14.41 12.92
N ASP A 114 -15.16 15.56 13.12
CA ASP A 114 -14.94 16.11 14.44
C ASP A 114 -16.30 16.59 15.04
N PRO A 115 -16.67 16.15 16.25
CA PRO A 115 -17.95 16.53 16.86
C PRO A 115 -17.99 18.00 17.29
N THR A 116 -16.83 18.63 17.47
CA THR A 116 -16.67 19.99 18.00
C THR A 116 -16.26 21.02 16.96
N ASP A 117 -15.74 20.58 15.81
CA ASP A 117 -15.36 21.42 14.69
C ASP A 117 -16.09 21.01 13.40
N ALA A 118 -16.91 21.93 12.87
CA ALA A 118 -17.69 21.70 11.66
C ALA A 118 -16.83 21.37 10.43
N GLN A 119 -15.60 21.90 10.39
CA GLN A 119 -14.72 21.81 9.23
C GLN A 119 -13.74 20.64 9.27
N LYS A 120 -13.55 20.03 10.45
CA LYS A 120 -12.54 18.99 10.60
C LYS A 120 -13.08 17.60 10.31
N LEU A 121 -12.52 16.94 9.30
CA LEU A 121 -12.92 15.60 8.84
C LEU A 121 -11.72 14.65 8.81
N TYR A 122 -12.00 13.36 9.00
CA TYR A 122 -11.02 12.27 8.97
C TYR A 122 -11.47 11.19 7.99
N LEU A 123 -10.59 10.79 7.09
CA LEU A 123 -10.87 9.82 6.03
C LEU A 123 -9.86 8.67 6.08
N GLY A 124 -10.36 7.47 6.35
CA GLY A 124 -9.60 6.24 6.29
C GLY A 124 -9.85 5.51 4.99
N THR A 125 -8.80 4.95 4.42
CA THR A 125 -8.86 4.30 3.11
C THR A 125 -8.40 2.85 3.18
N ALA A 126 -8.76 2.08 2.15
CA ALA A 126 -8.47 0.64 2.11
C ALA A 126 -6.96 0.34 2.19
N SER A 127 -6.13 1.16 1.55
CA SER A 127 -4.68 0.99 1.52
C SER A 127 -3.89 2.29 1.22
N GLY A 128 -4.53 3.45 1.37
CA GLY A 128 -3.95 4.77 1.06
C GLY A 128 -3.77 5.70 2.26
N GLY A 129 -3.85 5.15 3.47
CA GLY A 129 -3.61 5.84 4.73
C GLY A 129 -4.85 6.52 5.31
N LEU A 130 -4.57 7.40 6.27
CA LEU A 130 -5.52 8.25 6.97
C LEU A 130 -5.24 9.73 6.65
N TRP A 131 -6.30 10.44 6.29
CA TRP A 131 -6.26 11.83 5.84
C TRP A 131 -7.11 12.72 6.72
N ILE A 132 -6.67 13.97 6.86
CA ILE A 132 -7.40 15.03 7.58
C ILE A 132 -7.70 16.17 6.62
N SER A 133 -8.91 16.71 6.74
CA SER A 133 -9.30 17.99 6.19
C SER A 133 -9.68 18.93 7.34
N ASP A 134 -9.27 20.19 7.27
CA ASP A 134 -9.66 21.26 8.20
C ASP A 134 -10.59 22.30 7.51
N ASP A 135 -11.17 21.94 6.36
CA ASP A 135 -11.98 22.82 5.50
C ASP A 135 -13.20 22.11 4.88
N ASP A 136 -13.83 21.22 5.65
CA ASP A 136 -15.06 20.48 5.30
C ASP A 136 -14.90 19.62 4.02
N GLY A 137 -13.71 19.06 3.85
CA GLY A 137 -13.36 18.07 2.80
C GLY A 137 -12.89 18.68 1.48
N ILE A 138 -12.56 19.97 1.44
CA ILE A 138 -12.09 20.63 0.21
C ILE A 138 -10.62 20.25 -0.07
N ASN A 139 -9.77 20.22 0.96
CA ASN A 139 -8.38 19.80 0.87
C ASN A 139 -8.07 18.71 1.91
N TRP A 140 -7.17 17.80 1.57
CA TRP A 140 -6.80 16.66 2.40
C TRP A 140 -5.28 16.56 2.58
N THR A 141 -4.85 16.23 3.80
CA THR A 141 -3.44 15.98 4.14
C THR A 141 -3.30 14.59 4.74
N SER A 142 -2.36 13.78 4.24
CA SER A 142 -2.03 12.49 4.85
C SER A 142 -1.35 12.71 6.20
N VAL A 143 -1.77 11.97 7.22
CA VAL A 143 -1.20 12.02 8.58
C VAL A 143 -0.70 10.66 9.06
N PHE A 144 -0.55 9.71 8.13
CA PHE A 144 -0.30 8.29 8.45
C PHE A 144 0.91 7.69 7.74
N ASP A 145 1.69 8.51 7.04
CA ASP A 145 2.78 8.04 6.16
C ASP A 145 3.92 7.32 6.93
N GLY A 146 4.10 7.59 8.23
CA GLY A 146 5.13 6.98 9.08
C GLY A 146 4.70 5.77 9.91
N GLN A 147 3.47 5.27 9.76
CA GLN A 147 2.93 4.30 10.71
C GLN A 147 3.25 2.83 10.38
N GLY A 148 3.59 2.53 9.12
CA GLY A 148 4.00 1.19 8.67
C GLY A 148 2.87 0.30 8.18
N THR A 149 1.66 0.85 8.10
CA THR A 149 0.54 0.30 7.33
C THR A 149 -0.27 1.47 6.79
N GLN A 150 -0.84 1.31 5.60
CA GLN A 150 -1.69 2.32 4.96
C GLN A 150 -3.16 1.89 4.95
N SER A 151 -3.51 0.77 5.58
CA SER A 151 -4.88 0.25 5.57
C SER A 151 -5.63 0.66 6.83
N ILE A 152 -6.79 1.29 6.65
CA ILE A 152 -7.67 1.74 7.73
C ILE A 152 -9.00 1.01 7.62
N GLY A 153 -9.41 0.32 8.67
CA GLY A 153 -10.69 -0.41 8.74
C GLY A 153 -11.75 0.31 9.54
N SER A 154 -11.35 1.11 10.53
CA SER A 154 -12.27 1.80 11.42
C SER A 154 -11.66 3.10 11.97
N LEU A 155 -12.51 4.10 12.20
CA LEU A 155 -12.14 5.37 12.80
C LEU A 155 -13.19 5.78 13.85
N LYS A 156 -12.72 6.21 15.02
CA LYS A 156 -13.57 6.84 16.05
C LYS A 156 -12.88 8.06 16.63
N ILE A 157 -13.68 9.11 16.82
CA ILE A 157 -13.25 10.34 17.47
C ILE A 157 -13.80 10.35 18.88
N GLN A 158 -12.91 10.50 19.85
CA GLN A 158 -13.25 10.70 21.24
C GLN A 158 -13.06 12.17 21.58
N GLU A 159 -14.10 12.81 22.10
CA GLU A 159 -14.04 14.22 22.48
C GLU A 159 -13.00 14.43 23.59
N GLY A 160 -12.11 15.39 23.38
CA GLY A 160 -11.13 15.81 24.37
C GLY A 160 -11.79 16.56 25.53
N ALA A 161 -11.08 16.71 26.64
CA ALA A 161 -11.51 17.66 27.67
C ALA A 161 -11.59 19.08 27.07
N PRO A 162 -12.46 19.98 27.57
CA PRO A 162 -12.58 21.33 27.03
C PRO A 162 -11.22 22.03 26.88
N GLY A 163 -10.89 22.46 25.66
CA GLY A 163 -9.62 23.09 25.31
C GLY A 163 -8.46 22.12 25.01
N GLN A 164 -8.70 20.81 24.98
CA GLN A 164 -7.77 19.79 24.52
C GLN A 164 -8.15 19.28 23.13
N PRO A 165 -7.18 18.82 22.31
CA PRO A 165 -7.48 18.13 21.06
C PRO A 165 -8.33 16.88 21.28
N ASN A 166 -9.15 16.54 20.29
CA ASN A 166 -9.85 15.27 20.26
C ASN A 166 -8.86 14.12 20.06
N ILE A 167 -9.19 12.99 20.68
CA ILE A 167 -8.41 11.76 20.59
C ILE A 167 -8.92 10.96 19.40
N ILE A 168 -8.01 10.51 18.54
CA ILE A 168 -8.34 9.76 17.33
C ILE A 168 -7.95 8.31 17.52
N TRP A 169 -8.89 7.40 17.31
CA TRP A 169 -8.67 5.96 17.32
C TRP A 169 -8.71 5.44 15.89
N ALA A 170 -7.60 4.88 15.43
CA ALA A 170 -7.46 4.28 14.11
C ALA A 170 -7.33 2.76 14.23
N GLY A 171 -8.37 2.07 13.77
CA GLY A 171 -8.34 0.63 13.52
C GLY A 171 -7.70 0.37 12.17
N THR A 172 -6.54 -0.26 12.18
CA THR A 172 -5.80 -0.57 10.95
C THR A 172 -6.23 -1.91 10.37
N GLY A 173 -5.97 -2.08 9.07
CA GLY A 173 -6.33 -3.25 8.27
C GLY A 173 -7.73 -3.15 7.67
N GLU A 174 -7.91 -3.69 6.47
CA GLU A 174 -9.17 -3.61 5.72
C GLU A 174 -10.04 -4.86 5.96
N GLN A 175 -11.36 -4.65 6.10
CA GLN A 175 -12.33 -5.74 6.10
C GLN A 175 -12.51 -6.39 4.70
N GLY A 176 -11.53 -7.16 4.24
CA GLY A 176 -11.63 -7.91 2.97
C GLY A 176 -12.20 -9.32 3.17
N SER A 177 -13.07 -9.79 2.28
CA SER A 177 -13.55 -11.19 2.31
C SER A 177 -12.57 -12.08 1.57
N ARG A 178 -12.43 -13.34 1.97
CA ARG A 178 -11.61 -14.32 1.26
C ARG A 178 -10.13 -13.92 1.10
N CYS A 179 -9.51 -13.38 2.15
CA CYS A 179 -8.08 -13.06 2.15
C CYS A 179 -7.63 -12.00 1.15
N SER A 180 -8.54 -11.08 0.80
CA SER A 180 -8.26 -9.94 -0.08
C SER A 180 -8.01 -8.64 0.64
N GLY A 181 -8.28 -8.60 1.96
CA GLY A 181 -8.05 -7.42 2.77
C GLY A 181 -6.57 -7.24 3.06
N TYR A 182 -6.18 -5.99 3.25
CA TYR A 182 -4.83 -5.64 3.62
C TYR A 182 -4.68 -5.61 5.12
N SER A 183 -3.59 -6.19 5.61
CA SER A 183 -3.36 -6.38 7.03
C SER A 183 -2.96 -5.09 7.71
N GLY A 184 -3.56 -4.83 8.87
CA GLY A 184 -3.16 -3.79 9.78
C GLY A 184 -2.24 -4.30 10.88
N ILE A 185 -1.83 -3.36 11.73
CA ILE A 185 -1.02 -3.58 12.92
C ILE A 185 -1.85 -3.50 14.22
N GLY A 186 -3.18 -3.46 14.12
CA GLY A 186 -4.10 -3.32 15.26
C GLY A 186 -4.61 -1.89 15.43
N LEU A 187 -4.63 -1.39 16.67
CA LEU A 187 -5.06 -0.03 17.00
C LEU A 187 -3.89 0.93 17.15
N LEU A 188 -4.01 2.09 16.51
CA LEU A 188 -3.23 3.28 16.83
C LEU A 188 -4.14 4.35 17.43
N LYS A 189 -3.56 5.15 18.33
CA LYS A 189 -4.21 6.27 18.99
C LYS A 189 -3.41 7.54 18.77
N SER A 190 -4.10 8.64 18.48
CA SER A 190 -3.53 9.98 18.47
C SER A 190 -4.14 10.83 19.58
N MET A 191 -3.31 11.55 20.31
CA MET A 191 -3.70 12.44 21.42
C MET A 191 -3.70 13.92 21.02
N ASP A 192 -3.33 14.24 19.78
CA ASP A 192 -3.10 15.60 19.28
C ASP A 192 -3.87 15.89 17.98
N GLY A 193 -5.01 15.21 17.81
CA GLY A 193 -5.90 15.40 16.67
C GLY A 193 -5.35 14.84 15.36
N GLY A 194 -4.49 13.81 15.43
CA GLY A 194 -3.96 13.05 14.30
C GLY A 194 -2.53 13.37 13.88
N GLN A 195 -1.80 14.24 14.60
CA GLN A 195 -0.44 14.65 14.21
C GLN A 195 0.60 13.59 14.57
N THR A 196 0.46 12.98 15.75
CA THR A 196 1.31 11.87 16.20
C THR A 196 0.47 10.67 16.62
N TRP A 197 1.05 9.48 16.49
CA TRP A 197 0.38 8.20 16.70
C TRP A 197 1.20 7.31 17.61
N GLN A 198 0.51 6.58 18.46
CA GLN A 198 1.07 5.56 19.35
C GLN A 198 0.27 4.27 19.25
N ASP A 199 0.95 3.15 19.48
CA ASP A 199 0.32 1.84 19.62
C ASP A 199 -0.65 1.83 20.82
N ALA A 200 -1.81 1.20 20.63
CA ALA A 200 -2.81 1.00 21.68
C ALA A 200 -3.30 -0.45 21.75
N ASN A 201 -2.40 -1.40 21.46
CA ASN A 201 -2.70 -2.83 21.42
C ASN A 201 -2.44 -3.53 22.76
N GLY A 202 -1.82 -2.89 23.75
CA GLY A 202 -1.37 -3.57 24.97
C GLY A 202 -0.29 -4.63 24.71
N SER A 203 0.02 -5.48 25.69
CA SER A 203 1.12 -6.46 25.57
C SER A 203 0.85 -7.78 26.28
N GLY A 204 1.62 -8.82 25.94
CA GLY A 204 1.53 -10.14 26.55
C GLY A 204 0.15 -10.79 26.33
N GLU A 205 -0.36 -11.47 27.36
CA GLU A 205 -1.69 -12.11 27.32
C GLU A 205 -2.85 -11.11 27.23
N ALA A 206 -2.62 -9.84 27.58
CA ALA A 206 -3.62 -8.78 27.56
C ALA A 206 -3.53 -7.91 26.29
N THR A 207 -3.04 -8.47 25.19
CA THR A 207 -2.89 -7.76 23.90
C THR A 207 -4.15 -7.88 23.04
N LEU A 208 -4.47 -6.81 22.30
CA LEU A 208 -5.45 -6.83 21.23
C LEU A 208 -4.88 -7.61 20.05
N ASN A 209 -5.34 -8.85 19.89
CA ASN A 209 -4.84 -9.73 18.83
C ASN A 209 -5.78 -9.75 17.61
N VAL A 210 -5.96 -8.57 17.02
CA VAL A 210 -6.76 -8.30 15.80
C VAL A 210 -5.88 -7.53 14.83
N THR A 211 -5.98 -7.86 13.55
CA THR A 211 -5.11 -7.27 12.51
C THR A 211 -5.91 -6.55 11.44
N ASN A 212 -7.17 -6.94 11.23
CA ASN A 212 -8.13 -6.14 10.48
C ASN A 212 -9.17 -5.66 11.48
N VAL A 213 -8.97 -4.47 12.03
CA VAL A 213 -9.89 -3.87 13.00
C VAL A 213 -11.08 -3.28 12.23
N THR A 214 -12.20 -3.98 12.29
CA THR A 214 -13.41 -3.66 11.52
C THR A 214 -14.34 -2.73 12.27
N ALA A 215 -14.26 -2.71 13.61
CA ALA A 215 -15.11 -1.90 14.46
C ALA A 215 -14.38 -1.45 15.72
N ILE A 216 -14.59 -0.19 16.08
CA ILE A 216 -14.21 0.43 17.34
C ILE A 216 -15.46 1.10 17.87
N GLU A 217 -15.75 0.97 19.15
CA GLU A 217 -16.81 1.75 19.80
C GLU A 217 -16.34 2.25 21.17
N LEU A 218 -16.71 3.49 21.46
CA LEU A 218 -16.34 4.18 22.69
C LEU A 218 -17.52 4.16 23.65
N HIS A 219 -17.24 4.03 24.95
CA HIS A 219 -18.30 4.12 25.93
C HIS A 219 -18.80 5.57 26.07
N PRO A 220 -20.12 5.83 26.00
CA PRO A 220 -20.66 7.19 25.91
C PRO A 220 -20.27 8.13 27.07
N THR A 221 -20.13 7.58 28.28
CA THR A 221 -19.83 8.35 29.50
C THR A 221 -18.55 7.94 30.25
N GLN A 222 -17.82 6.93 29.78
CA GLN A 222 -16.63 6.39 30.45
C GLN A 222 -15.46 6.34 29.45
N PRO A 223 -14.63 7.39 29.36
CA PRO A 223 -13.65 7.57 28.28
C PRO A 223 -12.57 6.48 28.20
N ASP A 224 -12.36 5.72 29.27
CA ASP A 224 -11.35 4.64 29.32
C ASP A 224 -11.91 3.29 28.87
N VAL A 225 -13.23 3.15 28.72
CA VAL A 225 -13.89 1.93 28.28
C VAL A 225 -14.06 1.93 26.77
N ILE A 226 -13.39 1.00 26.11
CA ILE A 226 -13.31 0.92 24.65
C ILE A 226 -13.56 -0.52 24.24
N LEU A 227 -14.34 -0.70 23.17
CA LEU A 227 -14.47 -1.97 22.49
C LEU A 227 -13.83 -1.90 21.11
N ALA A 228 -13.11 -2.97 20.76
CA ALA A 228 -12.53 -3.12 19.45
C ALA A 228 -12.60 -4.58 19.01
N GLY A 229 -12.88 -4.80 17.74
CA GLY A 229 -13.01 -6.14 17.22
C GLY A 229 -12.76 -6.23 15.73
N GLY A 230 -12.60 -7.47 15.27
CA GLY A 230 -12.46 -7.75 13.85
C GLY A 230 -11.90 -9.13 13.56
N GLU A 231 -11.09 -9.18 12.51
CA GLU A 231 -10.53 -10.42 11.95
C GLU A 231 -9.03 -10.50 12.26
N ARG A 232 -8.53 -11.74 12.34
CA ARG A 232 -7.10 -12.00 12.51
C ARG A 232 -6.50 -12.40 11.17
N PHE A 233 -6.26 -13.68 10.92
CA PHE A 233 -5.47 -14.14 9.78
C PHE A 233 -6.27 -14.91 8.74
N CYS A 234 -5.63 -15.43 7.71
CA CYS A 234 -6.25 -16.23 6.66
C CYS A 234 -6.05 -17.73 6.82
N GLN A 235 -7.12 -18.49 6.60
CA GLN A 235 -7.14 -19.95 6.60
C GLN A 235 -6.95 -20.50 5.18
N GLU A 236 -6.64 -21.80 5.08
CA GLU A 236 -6.36 -22.48 3.80
C GLU A 236 -7.56 -22.48 2.84
N ASP A 237 -8.77 -22.55 3.38
CA ASP A 237 -10.02 -22.42 2.62
C ASP A 237 -10.31 -20.99 2.14
N GLY A 238 -9.42 -20.04 2.47
CA GLY A 238 -9.54 -18.62 2.19
C GLY A 238 -10.41 -17.86 3.19
N SER A 239 -11.03 -18.49 4.19
CA SER A 239 -11.74 -17.77 5.26
C SER A 239 -10.76 -17.00 6.15
N ALA A 240 -11.20 -15.93 6.81
CA ALA A 240 -10.38 -15.30 7.83
C ALA A 240 -10.67 -15.94 9.21
N PHE A 241 -9.62 -16.27 9.97
CA PHE A 241 -9.71 -16.70 11.35
C PHE A 241 -10.10 -15.55 12.27
N TYR A 242 -10.86 -15.89 13.32
CA TYR A 242 -11.55 -14.91 14.15
C TYR A 242 -10.59 -14.14 15.07
N GLY A 243 -10.62 -12.82 14.94
CA GLY A 243 -9.93 -11.88 15.83
C GLY A 243 -10.63 -11.76 17.18
N GLY A 244 -11.96 -11.73 17.19
CA GLY A 244 -12.76 -11.60 18.40
C GLY A 244 -13.14 -10.16 18.72
N LEU A 245 -14.01 -9.99 19.72
CA LEU A 245 -14.31 -8.71 20.36
C LEU A 245 -13.49 -8.59 21.63
N TYR A 246 -12.85 -7.44 21.82
CA TYR A 246 -12.09 -7.11 23.03
C TYR A 246 -12.63 -5.86 23.68
N ARG A 247 -12.43 -5.79 24.99
CA ARG A 247 -12.75 -4.65 25.83
C ARG A 247 -11.50 -4.19 26.58
N SER A 248 -11.23 -2.90 26.54
CA SER A 248 -10.30 -2.21 27.43
C SER A 248 -11.10 -1.38 28.45
N ALA A 249 -10.55 -1.21 29.64
CA ALA A 249 -11.07 -0.34 30.70
C ALA A 249 -10.02 0.66 31.20
N ASP A 250 -8.93 0.80 30.46
CA ASP A 250 -7.74 1.59 30.77
C ASP A 250 -7.21 2.31 29.52
N ALA A 251 -8.14 2.74 28.65
CA ALA A 251 -7.87 3.50 27.45
C ALA A 251 -6.84 2.84 26.50
N GLY A 252 -6.97 1.53 26.30
CA GLY A 252 -6.19 0.73 25.35
C GLY A 252 -4.86 0.19 25.88
N ALA A 253 -4.55 0.35 27.17
CA ALA A 253 -3.33 -0.19 27.76
C ALA A 253 -3.38 -1.73 27.93
N THR A 254 -4.56 -2.27 28.27
CA THR A 254 -4.81 -3.72 28.34
C THR A 254 -6.16 -4.09 27.72
N TRP A 255 -6.22 -5.30 27.17
CA TRP A 255 -7.39 -5.81 26.46
C TRP A 255 -7.81 -7.18 26.99
N THR A 256 -9.11 -7.33 27.24
CA THR A 256 -9.74 -8.62 27.56
C THR A 256 -10.61 -9.05 26.40
N ARG A 257 -10.39 -10.26 25.87
CA ARG A 257 -11.27 -10.83 24.84
C ARG A 257 -12.61 -11.23 25.49
N VAL A 258 -13.72 -10.71 24.97
CA VAL A 258 -15.08 -10.96 25.48
C VAL A 258 -15.94 -11.81 24.53
N LEU A 259 -15.63 -11.83 23.23
CA LEU A 259 -16.25 -12.75 22.25
C LEU A 259 -15.17 -13.30 21.30
N ASN A 260 -15.35 -14.54 20.83
CA ASN A 260 -14.31 -15.30 20.09
C ASN A 260 -14.46 -15.31 18.56
N THR A 261 -15.48 -14.66 18.00
CA THR A 261 -15.79 -14.69 16.56
C THR A 261 -15.49 -13.33 15.90
N ALA A 262 -15.32 -13.30 14.56
CA ALA A 262 -15.12 -12.05 13.84
C ALA A 262 -16.27 -11.07 14.05
N VAL A 263 -15.89 -9.81 14.27
CA VAL A 263 -16.82 -8.70 14.50
C VAL A 263 -17.03 -7.96 13.19
N ASN A 264 -18.27 -7.62 12.87
CA ASN A 264 -18.59 -6.76 11.72
C ASN A 264 -18.81 -5.32 12.13
N ASP A 265 -19.46 -5.11 13.26
CA ASP A 265 -19.95 -3.82 13.69
C ASP A 265 -20.16 -3.81 15.21
N ILE A 266 -20.03 -2.63 15.81
CA ILE A 266 -20.28 -2.37 17.24
C ILE A 266 -20.95 -1.00 17.32
N ILE A 267 -22.04 -0.88 18.07
CA ILE A 267 -22.69 0.40 18.38
C ILE A 267 -23.00 0.49 19.87
N ALA A 268 -22.96 1.70 20.42
CA ALA A 268 -23.32 2.00 21.80
C ALA A 268 -24.66 2.72 21.86
N ASP A 269 -25.42 2.48 22.93
CA ASP A 269 -26.63 3.24 23.25
C ASP A 269 -26.24 4.51 24.05
N PRO A 270 -26.42 5.73 23.49
CA PRO A 270 -26.06 6.96 24.18
C PRO A 270 -26.99 7.27 25.36
N GLU A 271 -28.24 6.77 25.36
CA GLU A 271 -29.21 7.00 26.44
C GLU A 271 -29.04 5.99 27.58
N ASN A 272 -28.52 4.80 27.28
CA ASN A 272 -28.21 3.75 28.24
C ASN A 272 -26.73 3.34 28.15
N PRO A 273 -25.80 4.04 28.79
CA PRO A 273 -24.35 3.88 28.55
C PRO A 273 -23.76 2.48 28.85
N GLY A 274 -24.47 1.63 29.60
CA GLY A 274 -24.08 0.23 29.79
C GLY A 274 -24.41 -0.68 28.60
N THR A 275 -25.24 -0.21 27.66
CA THR A 275 -25.77 -1.01 26.57
C THR A 275 -24.94 -0.88 25.30
N PHE A 276 -24.52 -2.02 24.77
CA PHE A 276 -23.82 -2.13 23.50
C PHE A 276 -24.45 -3.23 22.65
N TYR A 277 -24.40 -3.08 21.34
CA TYR A 277 -24.77 -4.11 20.38
C TYR A 277 -23.59 -4.42 19.48
N THR A 278 -23.44 -5.68 19.10
CA THR A 278 -22.44 -6.08 18.11
C THR A 278 -23.02 -7.14 17.19
N VAL A 279 -22.49 -7.19 15.97
CA VAL A 279 -22.77 -8.29 15.04
C VAL A 279 -21.52 -9.13 14.84
N LEU A 280 -21.65 -10.41 15.15
CA LEU A 280 -20.65 -11.42 14.82
C LEU A 280 -21.08 -12.14 13.53
N GLY A 281 -20.12 -12.44 12.67
CA GLY A 281 -20.34 -13.45 11.62
C GLY A 281 -20.10 -13.01 10.19
N ARG A 282 -19.76 -13.97 9.34
CA ARG A 282 -19.46 -13.75 7.91
C ARG A 282 -19.43 -15.06 7.12
N TRP A 283 -19.13 -16.15 7.81
CA TRP A 283 -18.92 -17.48 7.23
C TRP A 283 -19.94 -18.52 7.71
N GLY A 284 -21.02 -18.05 8.35
CA GLY A 284 -22.14 -18.89 8.76
C GLY A 284 -21.82 -19.88 9.87
N ASN A 285 -21.05 -19.44 10.87
CA ASN A 285 -20.83 -20.25 12.06
C ASN A 285 -22.04 -20.22 12.99
N ALA A 286 -22.13 -21.23 13.86
CA ALA A 286 -23.16 -21.29 14.88
C ALA A 286 -23.16 -20.07 15.85
N SER A 287 -22.02 -19.41 16.03
CA SER A 287 -21.87 -18.20 16.85
C SER A 287 -22.29 -16.91 16.13
N ASP A 288 -22.54 -16.95 14.83
CA ASP A 288 -22.83 -15.75 14.04
C ASP A 288 -24.22 -15.20 14.42
N GLY A 289 -24.36 -13.90 14.58
CA GLY A 289 -25.60 -13.25 15.02
C GLY A 289 -25.38 -11.92 15.72
N VAL A 290 -26.48 -11.36 16.24
CA VAL A 290 -26.50 -10.11 16.99
C VAL A 290 -26.41 -10.41 18.49
N TYR A 291 -25.55 -9.66 19.18
CA TYR A 291 -25.35 -9.76 20.62
C TYR A 291 -25.59 -8.40 21.28
N LYS A 292 -26.10 -8.43 22.51
CA LYS A 292 -26.36 -7.26 23.35
C LYS A 292 -25.61 -7.41 24.66
N SER A 293 -24.94 -6.35 25.09
CA SER A 293 -24.43 -6.19 26.46
C SER A 293 -25.25 -5.10 27.15
N THR A 294 -25.38 -5.20 28.47
CA THR A 294 -26.04 -4.17 29.32
C THR A 294 -25.17 -3.73 30.50
N ASP A 295 -23.92 -4.22 30.55
CA ASP A 295 -22.97 -3.98 31.65
C ASP A 295 -21.64 -3.37 31.16
N GLY A 296 -21.68 -2.64 30.05
CA GLY A 296 -20.53 -1.94 29.49
C GLY A 296 -19.62 -2.84 28.65
N GLY A 297 -20.17 -3.89 28.05
CA GLY A 297 -19.44 -4.81 27.16
C GLY A 297 -18.72 -5.95 27.89
N ILE A 298 -19.02 -6.21 29.16
CA ILE A 298 -18.38 -7.26 29.97
C ILE A 298 -19.01 -8.61 29.67
N ASN A 299 -20.34 -8.69 29.71
CA ASN A 299 -21.11 -9.88 29.36
C ASN A 299 -22.03 -9.60 28.16
N TRP A 300 -22.30 -10.65 27.38
CA TRP A 300 -23.00 -10.56 26.10
C TRP A 300 -24.05 -11.66 25.97
N ASP A 301 -25.28 -11.25 25.68
CA ASP A 301 -26.40 -12.14 25.39
C ASP A 301 -26.68 -12.14 23.88
N ARG A 302 -26.86 -13.35 23.31
CA ARG A 302 -27.22 -13.50 21.89
C ARG A 302 -28.71 -13.25 21.71
N LEU A 303 -29.08 -12.42 20.72
CA LEU A 303 -30.48 -12.07 20.43
C LEU A 303 -31.20 -13.08 19.50
N GLU A 304 -30.71 -14.32 19.41
CA GLU A 304 -31.13 -15.33 18.42
C GLU A 304 -32.64 -15.64 18.42
N SER A 305 -33.29 -15.67 19.58
CA SER A 305 -34.73 -15.97 19.66
C SER A 305 -35.64 -14.88 19.09
N THR A 306 -35.08 -13.70 18.81
CA THR A 306 -35.85 -12.50 18.43
C THR A 306 -35.67 -12.13 16.96
N ILE A 307 -34.67 -12.69 16.27
CA ILE A 307 -34.35 -12.39 14.87
C ILE A 307 -34.44 -13.66 14.03
N PRO A 308 -35.50 -13.83 13.21
CA PRO A 308 -35.72 -15.05 12.45
C PRO A 308 -34.90 -15.05 11.16
N PHE A 309 -33.59 -15.27 11.25
CA PHE A 309 -32.74 -15.31 10.06
C PHE A 309 -33.06 -16.49 9.13
N GLY A 310 -33.49 -17.63 9.68
CA GLY A 310 -33.79 -18.85 8.92
C GLY A 310 -32.57 -19.55 8.31
N GLU A 311 -31.50 -18.81 8.02
CA GLU A 311 -30.20 -19.26 7.53
C GLU A 311 -29.05 -18.57 8.28
N THR A 312 -27.82 -18.86 7.86
CA THR A 312 -26.60 -18.27 8.41
C THR A 312 -26.41 -16.82 7.98
N ILE A 313 -26.05 -15.95 8.92
CA ILE A 313 -25.74 -14.55 8.68
C ILE A 313 -24.30 -14.36 8.15
N GLY A 314 -24.18 -13.54 7.11
CA GLY A 314 -22.93 -13.09 6.48
C GLY A 314 -22.53 -11.69 6.98
N ARG A 315 -22.04 -10.84 6.06
CA ARG A 315 -21.73 -9.42 6.37
C ARG A 315 -22.99 -8.71 6.86
N ALA A 316 -22.87 -7.93 7.92
CA ALA A 316 -23.99 -7.24 8.53
C ALA A 316 -23.59 -5.91 9.20
N ARG A 317 -24.58 -5.03 9.37
CA ARG A 317 -24.42 -3.69 9.94
C ARG A 317 -25.61 -3.30 10.80
N LEU A 318 -25.34 -2.56 11.86
CA LEU A 318 -26.35 -1.99 12.74
C LEU A 318 -26.40 -0.47 12.56
N ALA A 319 -27.59 0.10 12.71
CA ALA A 319 -27.73 1.54 12.91
C ALA A 319 -28.82 1.81 13.94
N MET A 320 -28.56 2.75 14.84
CA MET A 320 -29.50 3.21 15.86
C MET A 320 -30.02 4.59 15.48
N ALA A 321 -31.30 4.85 15.74
CA ALA A 321 -31.87 6.18 15.51
C ALA A 321 -31.32 7.17 16.55
N PRO A 322 -30.65 8.27 16.14
CA PRO A 322 -30.14 9.25 17.10
C PRO A 322 -31.24 9.96 17.90
N SER A 323 -32.47 9.98 17.39
CA SER A 323 -33.63 10.60 18.04
C SER A 323 -34.35 9.71 19.06
N ASP A 324 -34.10 8.40 19.04
CA ASP A 324 -34.73 7.41 19.92
C ASP A 324 -33.91 6.10 19.92
N SER A 325 -33.16 5.85 20.99
CA SER A 325 -32.26 4.69 21.05
C SER A 325 -33.00 3.34 21.16
N SER A 326 -34.32 3.33 21.35
CA SER A 326 -35.11 2.10 21.28
C SER A 326 -35.30 1.60 19.85
N ILE A 327 -35.06 2.44 18.84
CA ILE A 327 -35.22 2.12 17.42
C ILE A 327 -33.85 1.78 16.82
N LEU A 328 -33.70 0.53 16.37
CA LEU A 328 -32.51 0.07 15.67
C LEU A 328 -32.88 -0.67 14.39
N TYR A 329 -31.94 -0.66 13.46
CA TYR A 329 -31.97 -1.39 12.21
C TYR A 329 -30.81 -2.38 12.14
N LEU A 330 -31.09 -3.54 11.56
CA LEU A 330 -30.09 -4.54 11.20
C LEU A 330 -30.22 -4.82 9.71
N LEU A 331 -29.17 -4.52 8.96
CA LEU A 331 -29.02 -4.90 7.56
C LEU A 331 -28.03 -6.06 7.51
N ALA A 332 -28.44 -7.20 6.99
CA ALA A 332 -27.65 -8.42 7.04
C ALA A 332 -27.73 -9.19 5.73
N ASN A 333 -26.59 -9.57 5.17
CA ASN A 333 -26.55 -10.54 4.08
C ASN A 333 -26.82 -11.93 4.66
N VAL A 334 -27.88 -12.60 4.17
CA VAL A 334 -28.33 -13.92 4.65
C VAL A 334 -28.62 -14.78 3.42
N GLY A 335 -27.82 -15.82 3.21
CA GLY A 335 -27.90 -16.61 1.98
C GLY A 335 -27.69 -15.74 0.74
N SER A 336 -28.68 -15.73 -0.16
CA SER A 336 -28.69 -14.89 -1.38
C SER A 336 -29.43 -13.56 -1.22
N GLU A 337 -30.02 -13.29 -0.06
CA GLU A 337 -30.84 -12.10 0.20
C GLU A 337 -30.12 -11.17 1.19
N THR A 338 -30.56 -9.91 1.27
CA THR A 338 -30.08 -8.97 2.29
C THR A 338 -31.26 -8.38 3.06
N PRO A 339 -31.87 -9.13 3.99
CA PRO A 339 -32.99 -8.65 4.78
C PRO A 339 -32.62 -7.44 5.66
N LEU A 340 -33.60 -6.54 5.79
CA LEU A 340 -33.59 -5.42 6.72
C LEU A 340 -34.59 -5.69 7.84
N TYR A 341 -34.08 -5.71 9.07
CA TYR A 341 -34.88 -5.83 10.28
C TYR A 341 -34.90 -4.51 11.04
N ARG A 342 -35.99 -4.28 11.78
CA ARG A 342 -36.18 -3.11 12.65
C ARG A 342 -36.71 -3.54 14.00
N THR A 343 -36.20 -2.95 15.07
CA THR A 343 -36.73 -3.04 16.44
C THR A 343 -37.26 -1.67 16.87
N ASN A 344 -38.20 -1.66 17.80
CA ASN A 344 -38.76 -0.46 18.45
C ASN A 344 -38.56 -0.46 19.97
N ASP A 345 -37.94 -1.50 20.51
CA ASP A 345 -37.88 -1.79 21.93
C ASP A 345 -36.45 -2.15 22.38
N GLY A 346 -35.44 -1.58 21.71
CA GLY A 346 -34.04 -1.80 22.06
C GLY A 346 -33.56 -3.24 21.81
N GLY A 347 -34.15 -3.91 20.82
CA GLY A 347 -33.75 -5.25 20.38
C GLY A 347 -34.41 -6.41 21.12
N ASP A 348 -35.46 -6.16 21.91
CA ASP A 348 -36.24 -7.20 22.56
C ASP A 348 -37.14 -7.94 21.55
N THR A 349 -37.63 -7.23 20.53
CA THR A 349 -38.31 -7.80 19.37
C THR A 349 -37.84 -7.16 18.06
N TRP A 350 -37.71 -7.98 17.00
CA TRP A 350 -37.33 -7.53 15.67
C TRP A 350 -38.38 -7.90 14.64
N ALA A 351 -38.71 -6.96 13.76
CA ALA A 351 -39.59 -7.16 12.62
C ALA A 351 -38.80 -7.10 11.32
N LEU A 352 -39.01 -8.07 10.43
CA LEU A 352 -38.54 -7.98 9.05
C LEU A 352 -39.35 -6.90 8.32
N VAL A 353 -38.70 -5.83 7.91
CA VAL A 353 -39.36 -4.70 7.21
C VAL A 353 -39.11 -4.74 5.71
N ASN A 354 -38.01 -5.36 5.27
CA ASN A 354 -37.71 -5.59 3.86
C ASN A 354 -36.97 -6.93 3.71
N ALA A 355 -37.42 -7.78 2.79
CA ALA A 355 -36.81 -9.09 2.56
C ALA A 355 -35.47 -9.00 1.81
N ASP A 356 -35.29 -8.00 0.95
CA ASP A 356 -34.05 -7.80 0.20
C ASP A 356 -33.80 -6.31 -0.04
N ALA A 357 -33.02 -5.71 0.85
CA ALA A 357 -32.58 -4.31 0.80
C ALA A 357 -31.27 -4.14 0.01
N CYS A 358 -30.96 -5.04 -0.92
CA CYS A 358 -29.72 -5.06 -1.68
C CYS A 358 -29.88 -4.44 -3.07
N THR A 359 -28.98 -3.51 -3.44
CA THR A 359 -28.87 -3.02 -4.85
C THR A 359 -27.76 -3.73 -5.64
N GLY A 360 -26.97 -4.59 -4.96
CA GLY A 360 -25.85 -5.36 -5.52
C GLY A 360 -24.70 -5.46 -4.53
N GLN A 361 -23.89 -6.52 -4.64
CA GLN A 361 -22.64 -6.71 -3.88
C GLN A 361 -22.73 -6.72 -2.33
N CYS A 362 -23.88 -7.05 -1.74
CA CYS A 362 -24.12 -6.92 -0.28
C CYS A 362 -23.26 -7.82 0.63
N SER A 363 -22.58 -8.83 0.07
CA SER A 363 -21.55 -9.61 0.79
C SER A 363 -20.19 -8.91 0.86
N TYR A 364 -19.97 -7.90 0.01
CA TYR A 364 -18.73 -7.13 -0.12
C TYR A 364 -18.87 -5.71 0.44
N ASN A 365 -19.84 -4.92 0.01
CA ASN A 365 -20.09 -3.57 0.53
C ASN A 365 -21.50 -3.49 1.16
N LEU A 366 -21.54 -2.98 2.40
CA LEU A 366 -22.76 -2.94 3.19
C LEU A 366 -22.61 -1.87 4.27
N CYS A 367 -23.48 -0.86 4.24
CA CYS A 367 -23.58 0.19 5.23
C CYS A 367 -25.02 0.69 5.36
N ILE A 368 -25.35 1.20 6.56
CA ILE A 368 -26.67 1.74 6.89
C ILE A 368 -26.51 2.92 7.84
N ALA A 369 -27.36 3.93 7.73
CA ALA A 369 -27.45 5.06 8.63
C ALA A 369 -28.90 5.52 8.81
N VAL A 370 -29.25 6.01 10.00
CA VAL A 370 -30.59 6.53 10.33
C VAL A 370 -30.51 8.05 10.42
N HIS A 371 -31.54 8.73 9.91
CA HIS A 371 -31.63 10.18 9.91
C HIS A 371 -31.65 10.74 11.35
N PRO A 372 -31.02 11.90 11.63
CA PRO A 372 -30.81 12.37 13.00
C PRO A 372 -32.09 12.65 13.81
N THR A 373 -33.17 13.06 13.13
CA THR A 373 -34.42 13.48 13.78
C THR A 373 -35.65 12.69 13.32
N ASN A 374 -35.49 11.73 12.42
CA ASN A 374 -36.60 10.96 11.87
C ASN A 374 -36.20 9.47 11.81
N PRO A 375 -36.65 8.64 12.76
CA PRO A 375 -36.23 7.25 12.83
C PRO A 375 -36.72 6.39 11.65
N ASP A 376 -37.70 6.86 10.87
CA ASP A 376 -38.21 6.15 9.70
C ASP A 376 -37.47 6.52 8.40
N GLU A 377 -36.55 7.47 8.47
CA GLU A 377 -35.70 7.81 7.33
C GLU A 377 -34.31 7.16 7.46
N ILE A 378 -33.95 6.35 6.47
CA ILE A 378 -32.70 5.59 6.47
C ILE A 378 -31.99 5.66 5.11
N LEU A 379 -30.66 5.56 5.16
CA LEU A 379 -29.80 5.33 4.01
C LEU A 379 -29.24 3.92 4.07
N VAL A 380 -29.22 3.24 2.93
CA VAL A 380 -28.55 1.95 2.72
C VAL A 380 -27.54 2.14 1.60
N GLY A 381 -26.30 1.75 1.83
CA GLY A 381 -25.24 1.75 0.81
C GLY A 381 -24.73 0.34 0.56
N THR A 382 -24.84 -0.09 -0.70
CA THR A 382 -24.31 -1.36 -1.24
C THR A 382 -23.61 -1.02 -2.57
N LEU A 383 -23.86 -1.71 -3.69
CA LEU A 383 -23.44 -1.20 -5.01
C LEU A 383 -23.87 0.28 -5.25
N ARG A 384 -25.09 0.64 -4.84
CA ARG A 384 -25.63 2.00 -4.90
C ARG A 384 -26.14 2.48 -3.54
N VAL A 385 -26.40 3.78 -3.45
CA VAL A 385 -27.07 4.40 -2.31
C VAL A 385 -28.58 4.39 -2.54
N ALA A 386 -29.32 3.83 -1.58
CA ALA A 386 -30.76 3.86 -1.52
C ALA A 386 -31.25 4.56 -0.25
N ARG A 387 -32.40 5.22 -0.35
CA ARG A 387 -33.08 5.93 0.75
C ARG A 387 -34.48 5.37 0.96
N SER A 388 -34.88 5.26 2.22
CA SER A 388 -36.27 5.00 2.63
C SER A 388 -36.74 6.13 3.54
N THR A 389 -38.03 6.45 3.47
CA THR A 389 -38.69 7.45 4.33
C THR A 389 -39.87 6.86 5.11
N ASP A 390 -39.98 5.53 5.13
CA ASP A 390 -41.09 4.78 5.73
C ASP A 390 -40.62 3.62 6.61
N GLY A 391 -39.37 3.70 7.05
CA GLY A 391 -38.74 2.76 7.97
C GLY A 391 -38.26 1.48 7.32
N GLY A 392 -37.98 1.47 6.01
CA GLY A 392 -37.34 0.37 5.28
C GLY A 392 -38.18 -0.41 4.26
N PRO A 393 -39.53 -0.50 4.34
CA PRO A 393 -40.31 -1.26 3.36
C PRO A 393 -40.12 -0.81 1.91
N ASN A 394 -39.98 0.49 1.67
CA ASN A 394 -39.68 1.04 0.35
C ASN A 394 -38.29 1.69 0.34
N LEU A 395 -37.38 1.15 -0.46
CA LEU A 395 -36.04 1.71 -0.72
C LEU A 395 -35.95 2.21 -2.16
N ALA A 396 -35.62 3.48 -2.34
CA ALA A 396 -35.40 4.10 -3.64
C ALA A 396 -33.92 4.40 -3.84
N GLU A 397 -33.33 3.92 -4.94
CA GLU A 397 -31.99 4.32 -5.35
C GLU A 397 -31.97 5.83 -5.64
N ILE A 398 -31.10 6.57 -4.95
CA ILE A 398 -30.93 8.02 -5.13
C ILE A 398 -29.70 8.36 -5.96
N VAL A 399 -28.93 7.34 -6.34
CA VAL A 399 -27.81 7.39 -7.29
C VAL A 399 -27.96 6.19 -8.24
N ASP A 400 -28.81 6.33 -9.27
CA ASP A 400 -29.18 5.25 -10.20
C ASP A 400 -28.63 5.45 -11.64
N GLY A 401 -28.03 6.61 -11.91
CA GLY A 401 -27.46 6.95 -13.21
C GLY A 401 -26.19 6.17 -13.55
N TRP A 402 -25.94 6.01 -14.86
CA TRP A 402 -24.67 5.53 -15.40
C TRP A 402 -24.14 6.52 -16.44
N GLY A 403 -22.82 6.65 -16.56
CA GLY A 403 -22.24 7.55 -17.56
C GLY A 403 -22.38 9.02 -17.16
N SER A 404 -22.78 9.86 -18.12
CA SER A 404 -22.81 11.32 -17.93
C SER A 404 -23.80 11.82 -16.88
N SER A 405 -24.79 11.02 -16.47
CA SER A 405 -25.76 11.39 -15.43
C SER A 405 -25.40 10.89 -14.03
N GLN A 406 -24.35 10.09 -13.88
CA GLN A 406 -23.96 9.52 -12.59
C GLN A 406 -23.26 10.59 -11.74
N THR A 407 -23.79 10.86 -10.54
CA THR A 407 -23.37 11.95 -9.64
C THR A 407 -22.42 11.50 -8.52
N VAL A 408 -22.43 10.21 -8.19
CA VAL A 408 -21.55 9.59 -7.17
C VAL A 408 -21.07 8.24 -7.71
N HIS A 409 -19.83 7.86 -7.38
CA HIS A 409 -19.29 6.56 -7.76
C HIS A 409 -20.04 5.40 -7.07
N GLN A 410 -20.15 4.25 -7.74
CA GLN A 410 -20.77 3.03 -7.17
C GLN A 410 -19.86 2.40 -6.10
N ASP A 411 -20.25 1.27 -5.52
CA ASP A 411 -19.49 0.52 -4.50
C ASP A 411 -19.40 1.25 -3.16
N THR A 412 -20.55 1.44 -2.51
CA THR A 412 -20.66 2.28 -1.32
C THR A 412 -20.22 1.57 -0.05
N HIS A 413 -19.15 2.07 0.56
CA HIS A 413 -18.58 1.57 1.81
C HIS A 413 -18.95 2.40 3.04
N VAL A 414 -19.33 3.68 2.82
CA VAL A 414 -19.65 4.64 3.88
C VAL A 414 -20.93 5.39 3.51
N VAL A 415 -21.91 5.38 4.42
CA VAL A 415 -22.99 6.38 4.50
C VAL A 415 -23.05 6.92 5.92
N ARG A 416 -22.99 8.24 6.08
CA ARG A 416 -22.95 8.90 7.40
C ARG A 416 -23.69 10.22 7.39
N TYR A 417 -24.73 10.33 8.21
CA TYR A 417 -25.37 11.62 8.50
C TYR A 417 -24.49 12.48 9.42
N ASP A 418 -24.59 13.79 9.24
CA ASP A 418 -24.04 14.75 10.20
C ASP A 418 -24.93 14.80 11.44
N LEU A 419 -24.41 14.34 12.58
CA LEU A 419 -25.15 14.32 13.86
C LEU A 419 -24.86 15.55 14.72
N ARG A 420 -24.05 16.51 14.23
CA ARG A 420 -23.73 17.72 15.00
C ARG A 420 -24.97 18.59 15.19
N ALA A 421 -25.06 19.22 16.36
CA ALA A 421 -26.21 20.04 16.73
C ALA A 421 -26.43 21.21 15.75
N GLY A 422 -27.69 21.45 15.36
CA GLY A 422 -28.07 22.55 14.46
C GLY A 422 -28.04 22.22 12.97
N GLN A 423 -27.74 20.98 12.59
CA GLN A 423 -27.92 20.49 11.22
C GLN A 423 -29.38 20.08 10.97
N ASN A 424 -29.91 20.38 9.78
CA ASN A 424 -31.31 20.11 9.43
C ASN A 424 -31.60 18.61 9.14
N GLY A 425 -30.59 17.73 9.26
CA GLY A 425 -30.71 16.30 8.97
C GLY A 425 -30.46 15.92 7.51
N ASP A 426 -30.45 16.89 6.59
CA ASP A 426 -30.27 16.65 5.15
C ASP A 426 -28.81 16.47 4.69
N ARG A 427 -27.84 16.75 5.57
CA ARG A 427 -26.40 16.63 5.26
C ARG A 427 -25.88 15.23 5.56
N TYR A 428 -25.25 14.61 4.57
CA TYR A 428 -24.55 13.33 4.73
C TYR A 428 -23.39 13.15 3.74
N TRP A 429 -22.52 12.20 4.05
CA TRP A 429 -21.40 11.78 3.21
C TRP A 429 -21.62 10.37 2.67
N VAL A 430 -21.14 10.17 1.44
CA VAL A 430 -21.08 8.89 0.75
C VAL A 430 -19.63 8.61 0.37
N GLY A 431 -19.07 7.53 0.91
CA GLY A 431 -17.73 7.05 0.57
C GLY A 431 -17.80 5.74 -0.20
N SER A 432 -16.99 5.60 -1.24
CA SER A 432 -17.03 4.45 -2.15
C SER A 432 -15.65 4.14 -2.76
N ASP A 433 -15.59 3.22 -3.72
CA ASP A 433 -14.36 2.84 -4.45
C ASP A 433 -13.78 3.98 -5.30
N GLY A 434 -14.57 5.05 -5.52
CA GLY A 434 -14.14 6.26 -6.22
C GLY A 434 -13.78 7.45 -5.33
N GLY A 435 -13.96 7.37 -4.01
CA GLY A 435 -13.63 8.47 -3.08
C GLY A 435 -14.81 8.90 -2.20
N LEU A 436 -14.91 10.20 -1.90
CA LEU A 436 -15.89 10.80 -0.99
C LEU A 436 -16.73 11.90 -1.67
N TRP A 437 -18.03 11.86 -1.43
CA TRP A 437 -18.98 12.90 -1.80
C TRP A 437 -19.79 13.35 -0.59
N ARG A 438 -20.25 14.59 -0.60
CA ARG A 438 -21.17 15.15 0.41
C ARG A 438 -22.40 15.72 -0.27
N THR A 439 -23.56 15.57 0.35
CA THR A 439 -24.74 16.37 0.02
C THR A 439 -25.15 17.22 1.21
N ASP A 440 -25.77 18.36 0.91
CA ASP A 440 -26.32 19.31 1.87
C ASP A 440 -27.84 19.46 1.70
N ASP A 441 -28.45 18.70 0.78
CA ASP A 441 -29.84 18.83 0.32
C ASP A 441 -30.49 17.45 0.07
N ALA A 442 -30.22 16.51 0.98
CA ALA A 442 -30.79 15.16 0.98
C ALA A 442 -30.53 14.33 -0.29
N GLY A 443 -29.46 14.64 -1.02
CA GLY A 443 -29.01 13.90 -2.21
C GLY A 443 -29.48 14.50 -3.53
N ALA A 444 -30.06 15.71 -3.53
CA ALA A 444 -30.40 16.38 -4.78
C ALA A 444 -29.15 16.86 -5.53
N ASN A 445 -28.12 17.28 -4.81
CA ASN A 445 -26.80 17.62 -5.34
C ASN A 445 -25.69 17.00 -4.48
N TYR A 446 -24.55 16.70 -5.13
CA TYR A 446 -23.36 16.18 -4.47
C TYR A 446 -22.15 17.05 -4.75
N ALA A 447 -21.47 17.48 -3.70
CA ALA A 447 -20.13 18.02 -3.74
C ALA A 447 -19.11 16.87 -3.82
N ASN A 448 -18.21 16.93 -4.79
CA ASN A 448 -17.08 16.02 -4.92
C ASN A 448 -15.96 16.48 -3.96
N LEU A 449 -15.49 15.58 -3.09
CA LEU A 449 -14.47 15.88 -2.07
C LEU A 449 -13.15 15.15 -2.33
N ASN A 450 -12.84 14.86 -3.60
CA ASN A 450 -11.71 14.01 -3.99
C ASN A 450 -10.43 14.79 -4.34
N ASP A 451 -10.36 16.09 -4.06
CA ASP A 451 -9.13 16.83 -4.37
C ASP A 451 -7.99 16.47 -3.41
N GLN A 452 -6.76 16.40 -3.90
CA GLN A 452 -5.55 16.09 -3.10
C GLN A 452 -5.53 14.71 -2.40
N LEU A 453 -6.44 13.80 -2.71
CA LEU A 453 -6.47 12.44 -2.18
C LEU A 453 -5.69 11.47 -3.05
N ASN A 454 -4.39 11.34 -2.80
CA ASN A 454 -3.59 10.29 -3.43
C ASN A 454 -3.85 8.92 -2.77
N ILE A 455 -4.96 8.29 -3.18
CA ILE A 455 -5.47 7.03 -2.62
C ILE A 455 -5.74 5.97 -3.70
N THR A 456 -5.28 6.18 -4.93
CA THR A 456 -5.55 5.29 -6.07
C THR A 456 -4.79 3.98 -5.94
N GLN A 457 -5.50 2.89 -6.26
CA GLN A 457 -5.02 1.52 -6.18
C GLN A 457 -4.60 1.04 -7.58
N PHE A 458 -3.35 1.30 -7.97
CA PHE A 458 -2.81 0.83 -9.24
C PHE A 458 -2.42 -0.64 -9.16
N TYR A 459 -2.81 -1.43 -10.16
CA TYR A 459 -2.26 -2.77 -10.39
C TYR A 459 -0.89 -2.72 -11.05
N ASP A 460 -0.68 -1.73 -11.92
CA ASP A 460 0.40 -1.64 -12.90
C ASP A 460 0.54 -0.19 -13.38
N ILE A 461 1.74 0.23 -13.74
CA ILE A 461 2.05 1.52 -14.36
C ILE A 461 2.86 1.33 -15.64
N ALA A 462 2.88 2.36 -16.49
CA ALA A 462 3.83 2.43 -17.60
C ALA A 462 4.35 3.85 -17.75
N VAL A 463 5.64 3.99 -18.04
CA VAL A 463 6.31 5.28 -18.21
C VAL A 463 6.66 5.49 -19.68
N HIS A 464 6.46 6.71 -20.16
CA HIS A 464 6.85 7.05 -21.51
C HIS A 464 8.38 7.04 -21.63
N PRO A 465 8.96 6.36 -22.65
CA PRO A 465 10.40 6.08 -22.72
C PRO A 465 11.29 7.34 -22.72
N ASP A 466 10.84 8.43 -23.36
CA ASP A 466 11.59 9.70 -23.39
C ASP A 466 11.04 10.80 -22.44
N GLN A 467 9.97 10.54 -21.69
CA GLN A 467 9.23 11.57 -20.94
C GLN A 467 8.76 11.00 -19.59
N ALA A 468 9.64 11.00 -18.58
CA ALA A 468 9.32 10.42 -17.27
C ALA A 468 8.06 10.97 -16.59
N ASP A 469 7.64 12.21 -16.89
CA ASP A 469 6.41 12.79 -16.33
C ASP A 469 5.14 12.40 -17.12
N HIS A 470 5.25 11.58 -18.18
CA HIS A 470 4.13 11.00 -18.90
C HIS A 470 3.96 9.53 -18.48
N ILE A 471 3.00 9.31 -17.60
CA ILE A 471 2.79 8.03 -16.92
C ILE A 471 1.35 7.56 -17.16
N LEU A 472 1.18 6.26 -17.36
CA LEU A 472 -0.10 5.56 -17.40
C LEU A 472 -0.22 4.66 -16.17
N GLY A 473 -1.44 4.40 -15.72
CA GLY A 473 -1.68 3.46 -14.64
C GLY A 473 -3.07 2.86 -14.70
N GLY A 474 -3.17 1.57 -14.40
CA GLY A 474 -4.42 0.82 -14.37
C GLY A 474 -4.93 0.68 -12.94
N ALA A 475 -6.08 1.28 -12.64
CA ALA A 475 -6.62 1.33 -11.28
C ALA A 475 -7.78 0.37 -11.05
N GLN A 476 -7.88 -0.13 -9.82
CA GLN A 476 -9.07 -0.85 -9.34
C GLN A 476 -10.30 0.06 -9.41
N ASP A 477 -11.38 -0.43 -10.03
CA ASP A 477 -12.71 0.19 -10.21
C ASP A 477 -12.74 1.60 -10.85
N ASN A 478 -11.57 2.19 -11.12
CA ASN A 478 -11.40 3.57 -11.58
C ASN A 478 -10.75 3.67 -12.98
N SER A 479 -10.74 2.56 -13.72
CA SER A 479 -10.22 2.41 -15.08
C SER A 479 -8.73 2.72 -15.21
N SER A 480 -8.21 2.76 -16.43
CA SER A 480 -6.86 3.30 -16.66
C SER A 480 -6.89 4.83 -16.78
N ALA A 481 -5.82 5.46 -16.31
CA ALA A 481 -5.63 6.90 -16.37
C ALA A 481 -4.22 7.25 -16.81
N ARG A 482 -4.03 8.50 -17.24
CA ARG A 482 -2.74 9.05 -17.63
C ARG A 482 -2.44 10.38 -16.97
N THR A 483 -1.16 10.73 -16.94
CA THR A 483 -0.71 12.10 -16.67
C THR A 483 0.31 12.55 -17.70
N VAL A 484 0.41 13.87 -17.88
CA VAL A 484 1.53 14.53 -18.56
C VAL A 484 1.94 15.69 -17.66
N ASN A 485 2.82 15.41 -16.70
CA ASN A 485 3.33 16.36 -15.70
C ASN A 485 2.22 17.05 -14.87
N ASN A 486 1.28 16.28 -14.33
CA ASN A 486 0.23 16.75 -13.43
C ASN A 486 -0.08 15.74 -12.32
N LEU A 487 -0.44 16.22 -11.14
CA LEU A 487 -0.90 15.37 -10.04
C LEU A 487 -2.37 14.99 -10.17
N VAL A 488 -3.17 15.70 -10.96
CA VAL A 488 -4.51 15.26 -11.35
C VAL A 488 -4.41 14.58 -12.69
N TRP A 489 -4.71 13.28 -12.72
CA TRP A 489 -4.61 12.46 -13.93
C TRP A 489 -5.94 12.51 -14.70
N GLU A 490 -5.91 12.08 -15.96
CA GLU A 490 -7.08 11.98 -16.82
C GLU A 490 -7.41 10.51 -17.06
N VAL A 491 -8.64 10.09 -16.77
CA VAL A 491 -9.11 8.74 -17.17
C VAL A 491 -9.09 8.66 -18.69
N THR A 492 -8.47 7.61 -19.23
CA THR A 492 -8.23 7.47 -20.67
C THR A 492 -9.42 6.85 -21.39
N VAL A 493 -9.95 5.79 -20.81
CA VAL A 493 -11.09 4.97 -21.27
C VAL A 493 -11.83 4.46 -20.04
N VAL A 494 -13.15 4.27 -20.12
CA VAL A 494 -13.94 3.72 -19.00
C VAL A 494 -14.16 2.23 -19.22
N THR A 495 -13.65 1.40 -18.30
CA THR A 495 -13.68 -0.07 -18.39
C THR A 495 -14.08 -0.78 -17.09
N GLY A 496 -14.28 -0.06 -15.97
CA GLY A 496 -14.32 -0.66 -14.62
C GLY A 496 -12.91 -0.69 -14.06
N ASP A 497 -12.30 -1.86 -13.87
CA ASP A 497 -10.85 -1.96 -13.60
C ASP A 497 -10.01 -1.64 -14.83
N GLY A 498 -8.93 -0.89 -14.63
CA GLY A 498 -7.80 -0.81 -15.55
C GLY A 498 -6.66 -1.70 -15.05
N PHE A 499 -6.03 -2.44 -15.95
CA PHE A 499 -4.94 -3.37 -15.63
C PHE A 499 -3.64 -2.88 -16.29
N THR A 500 -2.89 -3.77 -16.95
CA THR A 500 -1.60 -3.49 -17.59
C THR A 500 -1.70 -2.40 -18.64
N ASN A 501 -0.75 -1.45 -18.64
CA ASN A 501 -0.61 -0.39 -19.64
C ASN A 501 0.75 -0.50 -20.31
N LEU A 502 0.88 -0.08 -21.57
CA LEU A 502 2.17 -0.06 -22.26
C LEU A 502 2.26 1.11 -23.24
N PHE A 503 3.43 1.72 -23.32
CA PHE A 503 3.85 2.52 -24.48
C PHE A 503 4.57 1.63 -25.48
N ASP A 504 4.30 1.79 -26.77
CA ASP A 504 5.17 1.22 -27.81
C ASP A 504 6.53 1.97 -27.76
N PRO A 505 7.66 1.26 -27.54
CA PRO A 505 8.97 1.89 -27.38
C PRO A 505 9.53 2.51 -28.67
N LEU A 506 8.99 2.16 -29.85
CA LEU A 506 9.40 2.76 -31.14
C LEU A 506 8.50 3.92 -31.57
N ASP A 507 7.22 3.90 -31.18
CA ASP A 507 6.28 5.01 -31.37
C ASP A 507 5.40 5.18 -30.13
N PRO A 508 5.84 5.98 -29.14
CA PRO A 508 5.10 6.19 -27.88
C PRO A 508 3.73 6.89 -28.05
N ASN A 509 3.32 7.28 -29.26
CA ASN A 509 1.92 7.64 -29.49
C ASN A 509 1.01 6.41 -29.47
N VAL A 510 1.55 5.22 -29.75
CA VAL A 510 0.84 3.97 -29.67
C VAL A 510 0.88 3.46 -28.23
N VAL A 511 -0.29 3.35 -27.63
CA VAL A 511 -0.48 2.96 -26.23
C VAL A 511 -1.47 1.82 -26.15
N PHE A 512 -1.20 0.82 -25.31
CA PHE A 512 -2.08 -0.30 -25.03
C PHE A 512 -2.54 -0.26 -23.58
N GLN A 513 -3.78 -0.66 -23.33
CA GLN A 513 -4.33 -0.82 -21.98
C GLN A 513 -5.21 -2.05 -21.93
N THR A 514 -5.25 -2.71 -20.78
CA THR A 514 -6.02 -3.93 -20.57
C THR A 514 -7.08 -3.73 -19.48
N SER A 515 -8.10 -4.59 -19.51
CA SER A 515 -9.16 -4.66 -18.50
C SER A 515 -9.64 -6.11 -18.37
N TYR A 516 -10.63 -6.39 -17.50
CA TYR A 516 -11.10 -7.74 -17.24
C TYR A 516 -11.66 -8.41 -18.51
N PRO A 517 -11.45 -9.73 -18.65
CA PRO A 517 -11.83 -10.45 -19.85
C PRO A 517 -13.35 -10.39 -20.08
N PHE A 518 -13.76 -10.01 -21.30
CA PHE A 518 -15.17 -10.00 -21.69
C PHE A 518 -15.51 -11.29 -22.45
N GLY A 519 -16.48 -12.06 -21.92
CA GLY A 519 -16.95 -13.29 -22.59
C GLY A 519 -15.86 -14.35 -22.75
N GLY A 520 -14.94 -14.46 -21.79
CA GLY A 520 -13.86 -15.46 -21.80
C GLY A 520 -12.71 -15.14 -22.77
N THR A 521 -12.57 -13.89 -23.21
CA THR A 521 -11.47 -13.45 -24.09
C THR A 521 -10.77 -12.23 -23.47
N PRO A 522 -9.43 -12.09 -23.62
CA PRO A 522 -8.74 -10.91 -23.15
C PRO A 522 -9.29 -9.60 -23.74
N SER A 523 -9.22 -8.53 -22.96
CA SER A 523 -9.80 -7.22 -23.28
C SER A 523 -8.67 -6.20 -23.40
N ILE A 524 -8.36 -5.76 -24.62
CA ILE A 524 -7.27 -4.82 -24.91
C ILE A 524 -7.79 -3.65 -25.73
N VAL A 525 -7.40 -2.44 -25.35
CA VAL A 525 -7.61 -1.22 -26.13
C VAL A 525 -6.28 -0.63 -26.59
N ARG A 526 -6.32 0.06 -27.73
CA ARG A 526 -5.18 0.79 -28.29
C ARG A 526 -5.52 2.26 -28.55
N SER A 527 -4.61 3.15 -28.24
CA SER A 527 -4.59 4.55 -28.71
C SER A 527 -3.40 4.76 -29.64
N THR A 528 -3.51 5.73 -30.56
CA THR A 528 -2.42 6.22 -31.42
C THR A 528 -2.13 7.71 -31.17
N THR A 529 -2.50 8.22 -29.98
CA THR A 529 -2.41 9.63 -29.60
C THR A 529 -1.73 9.84 -28.24
N GLY A 530 -0.81 8.94 -27.87
CA GLY A 530 -0.09 8.98 -26.59
C GLY A 530 -1.04 8.84 -25.40
N GLY A 531 -2.05 7.97 -25.54
CA GLY A 531 -3.03 7.70 -24.49
C GLY A 531 -4.04 8.82 -24.22
N ALA A 532 -4.31 9.72 -25.17
CA ALA A 532 -5.27 10.81 -24.95
C ALA A 532 -6.67 10.32 -24.50
N PRO A 533 -7.34 11.03 -23.57
CA PRO A 533 -8.68 10.68 -23.14
C PRO A 533 -9.64 10.57 -24.32
N ARG A 534 -10.48 9.52 -24.33
CA ARG A 534 -11.44 9.20 -25.40
C ARG A 534 -10.82 8.82 -26.75
N ALA A 535 -9.52 8.55 -26.81
CA ALA A 535 -8.82 8.22 -28.05
C ALA A 535 -8.38 6.74 -28.11
N PHE A 536 -9.19 5.84 -27.54
CA PHE A 536 -8.92 4.40 -27.50
C PHE A 536 -9.92 3.61 -28.33
N GLN A 537 -9.46 2.52 -28.93
CA GLN A 537 -10.25 1.58 -29.70
C GLN A 537 -10.01 0.16 -29.21
N TRP A 538 -11.07 -0.63 -29.11
CA TRP A 538 -10.98 -2.05 -28.80
C TRP A 538 -10.26 -2.80 -29.91
N LEU A 539 -9.26 -3.59 -29.54
CA LEU A 539 -8.53 -4.42 -30.48
C LEU A 539 -9.31 -5.69 -30.82
N PRO A 540 -9.20 -6.19 -32.07
CA PRO A 540 -9.68 -7.51 -32.40
C PRO A 540 -8.79 -8.58 -31.74
N MET A 541 -9.41 -9.63 -31.20
CA MET A 541 -8.70 -10.77 -30.63
C MET A 541 -8.44 -11.85 -31.70
N THR A 542 -8.13 -11.42 -32.92
CA THR A 542 -7.94 -12.31 -34.08
C THR A 542 -6.70 -13.17 -33.88
N GLY A 543 -6.88 -14.49 -33.85
CA GLY A 543 -5.80 -15.45 -33.66
C GLY A 543 -5.62 -15.90 -32.21
N VAL A 544 -6.24 -15.21 -31.24
CA VAL A 544 -6.35 -15.69 -29.85
C VAL A 544 -7.44 -16.76 -29.75
N THR A 545 -7.17 -17.84 -29.04
CA THR A 545 -8.15 -18.90 -28.82
C THR A 545 -9.19 -18.42 -27.81
N PRO A 546 -10.50 -18.46 -28.12
CA PRO A 546 -11.53 -18.06 -27.17
C PRO A 546 -11.61 -18.99 -25.96
N ASN A 547 -11.96 -18.46 -24.79
CA ASN A 547 -12.21 -19.18 -23.53
C ASN A 547 -10.99 -19.92 -22.96
N GLU A 548 -9.78 -19.52 -23.32
CA GLU A 548 -8.59 -19.97 -22.59
C GLU A 548 -8.55 -19.36 -21.18
N PRO A 549 -8.04 -20.10 -20.17
CA PRO A 549 -7.79 -19.54 -18.86
C PRO A 549 -6.97 -18.25 -18.98
N THR A 550 -7.51 -17.17 -18.43
CA THR A 550 -6.89 -15.84 -18.44
C THR A 550 -6.85 -15.33 -17.01
N GLY A 551 -5.72 -14.72 -16.62
CA GLY A 551 -5.56 -14.14 -15.29
C GLY A 551 -6.56 -13.01 -15.02
N TRP A 552 -6.75 -12.66 -13.74
CA TRP A 552 -7.54 -11.48 -13.37
C TRP A 552 -6.96 -10.23 -14.04
N VAL A 553 -5.68 -9.95 -13.78
CA VAL A 553 -4.87 -8.98 -14.53
C VAL A 553 -4.30 -9.72 -15.75
N LEU A 554 -4.53 -9.20 -16.95
CA LEU A 554 -3.98 -9.78 -18.18
C LEU A 554 -2.49 -9.44 -18.29
N PRO A 555 -1.57 -10.42 -18.28
CA PRO A 555 -0.17 -10.16 -18.54
C PRO A 555 0.02 -9.60 -19.94
N MET A 556 0.71 -8.47 -20.04
CA MET A 556 1.06 -7.85 -21.32
C MET A 556 2.43 -7.20 -21.19
N ASP A 557 3.30 -7.40 -22.17
CA ASP A 557 4.62 -6.76 -22.22
C ASP A 557 5.05 -6.51 -23.67
N ASN A 558 6.11 -5.74 -23.89
CA ASN A 558 6.63 -5.48 -25.22
C ASN A 558 8.16 -5.50 -25.33
N ALA A 559 8.64 -5.75 -26.55
CA ALA A 559 10.05 -5.63 -26.87
C ALA A 559 10.26 -5.17 -28.32
N VAL A 560 11.32 -4.40 -28.55
CA VAL A 560 11.75 -3.99 -29.89
C VAL A 560 12.25 -5.22 -30.67
N MET A 561 11.54 -5.61 -31.72
CA MET A 561 11.87 -6.80 -32.51
C MET A 561 13.22 -6.66 -33.25
N PRO A 562 13.87 -7.77 -33.62
CA PRO A 562 15.08 -7.75 -34.41
C PRO A 562 14.91 -6.91 -35.69
N GLY A 563 15.92 -6.09 -35.99
CA GLY A 563 15.87 -5.13 -37.11
C GLY A 563 15.34 -3.73 -36.76
N ASN A 564 14.85 -3.49 -35.54
CA ASN A 564 14.47 -2.16 -35.02
C ASN A 564 13.34 -1.46 -35.80
N GLN A 565 12.47 -2.24 -36.46
CA GLN A 565 11.42 -1.67 -37.32
C GLN A 565 10.00 -1.82 -36.76
N GLN A 566 9.81 -2.69 -35.78
CA GLN A 566 8.51 -2.99 -35.21
C GLN A 566 8.66 -3.44 -33.76
N THR A 567 7.61 -3.21 -32.97
CA THR A 567 7.49 -3.67 -31.59
C THR A 567 6.67 -4.96 -31.57
N GLY A 568 7.17 -5.95 -30.82
CA GLY A 568 6.43 -7.17 -30.51
C GLY A 568 5.64 -6.97 -29.22
N ILE A 569 4.33 -7.15 -29.26
CA ILE A 569 3.46 -7.12 -28.07
C ILE A 569 3.15 -8.56 -27.67
N PHE A 570 3.43 -8.91 -26.42
CA PHE A 570 3.23 -10.24 -25.86
C PHE A 570 2.07 -10.21 -24.86
N ILE A 571 1.17 -11.20 -24.92
CA ILE A 571 0.11 -11.38 -23.91
C ILE A 571 0.06 -12.82 -23.41
N GLY A 572 -0.37 -13.01 -22.16
CA GLY A 572 -0.50 -14.32 -21.53
C GLY A 572 -1.96 -14.75 -21.30
N THR A 573 -2.38 -15.87 -21.90
CA THR A 573 -3.55 -16.65 -21.45
C THR A 573 -3.03 -17.83 -20.61
N ASN A 574 -3.32 -19.08 -20.97
CA ASN A 574 -2.56 -20.26 -20.54
C ASN A 574 -1.37 -20.57 -21.46
N ARG A 575 -1.19 -19.78 -22.52
CA ARG A 575 -0.03 -19.74 -23.42
C ARG A 575 0.33 -18.28 -23.72
N ILE A 576 1.49 -18.07 -24.35
CA ILE A 576 1.90 -16.75 -24.83
C ILE A 576 1.42 -16.50 -26.26
N TYR A 577 0.91 -15.31 -26.52
CA TYR A 577 0.65 -14.80 -27.87
C TYR A 577 1.54 -13.61 -28.17
N ARG A 578 1.86 -13.39 -29.45
CA ARG A 578 2.60 -12.23 -29.93
C ARG A 578 1.86 -11.55 -31.08
N SER A 579 1.81 -10.21 -31.05
CA SER A 579 1.49 -9.37 -32.19
C SER A 579 2.71 -8.57 -32.64
N VAL A 580 2.85 -8.38 -33.95
CA VAL A 580 3.87 -7.50 -34.57
C VAL A 580 3.23 -6.44 -35.48
N ASP A 581 1.91 -6.32 -35.43
CA ASP A 581 1.07 -5.39 -36.22
C ASP A 581 0.22 -4.51 -35.30
N GLN A 582 0.82 -4.12 -34.16
CA GLN A 582 0.19 -3.26 -33.15
C GLN A 582 -1.14 -3.83 -32.60
N GLY A 583 -1.25 -5.15 -32.48
CA GLY A 583 -2.38 -5.84 -31.86
C GLY A 583 -3.56 -6.13 -32.79
N ASP A 584 -3.43 -5.93 -34.11
CA ASP A 584 -4.47 -6.27 -35.08
C ASP A 584 -4.61 -7.80 -35.29
N THR A 585 -3.49 -8.54 -35.21
CA THR A 585 -3.48 -10.01 -35.22
C THR A 585 -2.51 -10.60 -34.20
N TRP A 586 -2.86 -11.77 -33.68
CA TRP A 586 -2.12 -12.46 -32.62
C TRP A 586 -1.69 -13.87 -33.09
N THR A 587 -0.43 -14.20 -32.84
CA THR A 587 0.15 -15.52 -33.12
C THR A 587 0.46 -16.23 -31.82
N GLY A 588 -0.10 -17.41 -31.60
CA GLY A 588 0.22 -18.25 -30.43
C GLY A 588 1.63 -18.82 -30.53
N LEU A 589 2.43 -18.60 -29.49
CA LEU A 589 3.84 -19.00 -29.40
C LEU A 589 3.98 -20.39 -28.75
N GLY A 590 3.29 -21.40 -29.28
CA GLY A 590 3.37 -22.78 -28.78
C GLY A 590 2.08 -23.30 -28.12
N SER A 591 2.21 -24.39 -27.35
CA SER A 591 1.12 -25.01 -26.61
C SER A 591 0.86 -24.31 -25.28
N ALA A 592 -0.27 -24.61 -24.64
CA ALA A 592 -0.53 -24.21 -23.27
C ALA A 592 0.58 -24.72 -22.34
N PHE A 593 1.00 -23.88 -21.39
CA PHE A 593 1.91 -24.29 -20.31
C PHE A 593 1.15 -25.15 -19.28
N ASP A 594 -0.12 -24.80 -19.02
CA ASP A 594 -1.04 -25.53 -18.15
C ASP A 594 -2.47 -25.38 -18.71
N GLU A 595 -3.13 -26.48 -19.07
CA GLU A 595 -4.47 -26.43 -19.68
C GLU A 595 -5.55 -25.84 -18.75
N THR A 596 -5.28 -25.74 -17.45
CA THR A 596 -6.25 -25.34 -16.43
C THR A 596 -5.92 -24.03 -15.73
N ARG A 597 -4.72 -23.48 -15.94
CA ARG A 597 -4.23 -22.31 -15.21
C ARG A 597 -3.75 -21.21 -16.16
N PRO A 598 -4.04 -19.95 -15.86
CA PRO A 598 -3.50 -18.83 -16.61
C PRO A 598 -2.01 -18.60 -16.28
N ILE A 599 -1.37 -17.79 -17.10
CA ILE A 599 -0.07 -17.18 -16.87
C ILE A 599 -0.28 -15.98 -15.94
N ALA A 600 0.63 -15.83 -14.96
CA ALA A 600 0.56 -14.78 -13.94
C ALA A 600 1.16 -13.45 -14.42
N PHE A 601 2.26 -13.51 -15.17
CA PHE A 601 2.94 -12.37 -15.79
C PHE A 601 3.74 -12.85 -17.02
N VAL A 602 4.11 -11.90 -17.90
CA VAL A 602 5.03 -12.12 -19.01
C VAL A 602 6.04 -10.99 -18.99
N VAL A 603 7.32 -11.34 -19.18
CA VAL A 603 8.42 -10.37 -19.34
C VAL A 603 9.19 -10.73 -20.60
N SER A 604 9.56 -9.74 -21.38
CA SER A 604 10.19 -9.86 -22.68
C SER A 604 11.26 -8.80 -22.85
N THR A 605 12.41 -9.20 -23.37
CA THR A 605 13.53 -8.28 -23.55
C THR A 605 14.36 -8.70 -24.74
N ARG A 606 15.01 -7.71 -25.37
CA ARG A 606 15.91 -7.96 -26.49
C ARG A 606 17.32 -8.26 -25.98
N THR A 607 17.87 -9.39 -26.42
CA THR A 607 19.27 -9.77 -26.17
C THR A 607 19.98 -10.00 -27.50
N GLY A 608 20.81 -9.02 -27.90
CA GLY A 608 21.42 -9.01 -29.23
C GLY A 608 20.35 -8.94 -30.34
N ASP A 609 20.28 -9.99 -31.16
CA ASP A 609 19.29 -10.12 -32.26
C ASP A 609 18.14 -11.07 -31.95
N ASN A 610 17.98 -11.52 -30.70
CA ASN A 610 16.89 -12.40 -30.28
C ASN A 610 16.00 -11.72 -29.24
N ILE A 611 14.77 -12.21 -29.10
CA ILE A 611 13.91 -11.87 -27.96
C ILE A 611 13.91 -13.02 -26.96
N VAL A 612 14.24 -12.68 -25.71
CA VAL A 612 14.04 -13.55 -24.56
C VAL A 612 12.69 -13.21 -23.95
N ALA A 613 11.85 -14.22 -23.74
CA ALA A 613 10.58 -14.07 -23.03
C ALA A 613 10.50 -15.08 -21.87
N MET A 614 9.97 -14.63 -20.73
CA MET A 614 9.81 -15.40 -19.50
C MET A 614 8.39 -15.30 -19.01
N ALA A 615 7.88 -16.37 -18.41
CA ALA A 615 6.52 -16.43 -17.87
C ALA A 615 6.44 -17.44 -16.73
N ALA A 616 5.53 -17.21 -15.79
CA ALA A 616 5.17 -18.18 -14.77
C ALA A 616 3.66 -18.48 -14.77
N THR A 617 3.29 -19.73 -14.48
CA THR A 617 1.88 -20.12 -14.35
C THR A 617 1.32 -19.74 -12.99
N GLN A 618 0.11 -19.20 -12.97
CA GLN A 618 -0.64 -18.97 -11.75
C GLN A 618 -0.99 -20.32 -11.10
N SER A 619 -0.85 -20.41 -9.79
CA SER A 619 -1.15 -21.55 -8.89
C SER A 619 -0.25 -22.77 -9.04
N SER A 620 0.14 -23.15 -10.26
CA SER A 620 1.11 -24.23 -10.48
C SER A 620 2.55 -23.78 -10.35
N ASN A 621 2.82 -22.45 -10.37
CA ASN A 621 4.13 -21.84 -10.11
C ASN A 621 5.26 -22.40 -10.99
N ARG A 622 4.94 -22.84 -12.20
CA ARG A 622 5.92 -23.36 -13.16
C ARG A 622 6.51 -22.20 -13.93
N ILE A 623 7.83 -22.19 -14.10
CA ILE A 623 8.58 -21.09 -14.69
C ILE A 623 9.07 -21.50 -16.08
N PHE A 624 8.89 -20.65 -17.08
CA PHE A 624 9.26 -20.91 -18.47
C PHE A 624 10.09 -19.78 -19.05
N ILE A 625 11.02 -20.15 -19.93
CA ILE A 625 11.82 -19.21 -20.72
C ILE A 625 11.86 -19.65 -22.18
N SER A 626 11.78 -18.67 -23.08
CA SER A 626 12.17 -18.82 -24.49
C SER A 626 13.26 -17.81 -24.80
N ARG A 627 14.29 -18.21 -25.53
CA ARG A 627 15.38 -17.32 -25.97
C ARG A 627 15.30 -16.92 -27.44
N ASN A 628 14.22 -17.31 -28.11
CA ASN A 628 13.96 -17.03 -29.52
C ASN A 628 12.48 -16.69 -29.74
N ALA A 629 11.90 -15.92 -28.81
CA ALA A 629 10.48 -15.56 -28.80
C ALA A 629 10.07 -14.67 -29.98
N ASP A 630 11.02 -14.21 -30.80
CA ASP A 630 10.83 -13.52 -32.07
C ASP A 630 10.55 -14.45 -33.27
N GLU A 631 10.92 -15.73 -33.16
CA GLU A 631 10.70 -16.69 -34.23
C GLU A 631 9.21 -17.05 -34.39
N ALA A 632 8.85 -17.67 -35.51
CA ALA A 632 7.47 -18.13 -35.77
C ALA A 632 7.09 -19.35 -34.91
N ALA A 633 8.07 -20.15 -34.50
CA ALA A 633 7.90 -21.34 -33.68
C ALA A 633 8.96 -21.37 -32.56
N PRO A 634 8.83 -20.49 -31.55
CA PRO A 634 9.79 -20.39 -30.46
C PRO A 634 9.84 -21.67 -29.62
N VAL A 635 10.97 -21.90 -28.98
CA VAL A 635 11.16 -23.01 -28.04
C VAL A 635 10.99 -22.49 -26.62
N TRP A 636 10.06 -23.10 -25.88
CA TRP A 636 9.87 -22.84 -24.46
C TRP A 636 10.48 -23.96 -23.62
N THR A 637 11.29 -23.58 -22.64
CA THR A 637 11.92 -24.50 -21.69
C THR A 637 11.35 -24.22 -20.31
N GLU A 638 10.86 -25.25 -19.64
CA GLU A 638 10.52 -25.14 -18.23
C GLU A 638 11.79 -25.11 -17.38
N ILE A 639 11.94 -24.04 -16.60
CA ILE A 639 13.08 -23.76 -15.73
C ILE A 639 12.66 -23.68 -14.26
N THR A 640 11.53 -24.30 -13.88
CA THR A 640 11.10 -24.40 -12.48
C THR A 640 12.20 -25.03 -11.60
N SER A 641 12.84 -26.09 -12.10
CA SER A 641 14.00 -26.76 -11.50
C SER A 641 13.89 -26.98 -9.97
N ASP A 642 14.83 -26.44 -9.18
CA ASP A 642 14.95 -26.52 -7.73
C ASP A 642 14.27 -25.35 -6.99
N TYR A 643 13.50 -24.50 -7.68
CA TYR A 643 12.69 -23.48 -7.02
C TYR A 643 11.69 -24.16 -6.06
N PRO A 644 11.66 -23.78 -4.77
CA PRO A 644 10.89 -24.50 -3.76
C PRO A 644 9.36 -24.34 -3.89
N GLY A 645 8.89 -23.53 -4.85
CA GLY A 645 7.48 -23.23 -5.06
C GLY A 645 6.99 -22.01 -4.27
N GLY A 646 5.72 -21.68 -4.45
CA GLY A 646 5.12 -20.40 -4.03
C GLY A 646 4.96 -19.45 -5.20
N SER A 647 4.07 -18.47 -5.03
CA SER A 647 3.66 -17.56 -6.11
C SER A 647 4.85 -16.75 -6.61
N VAL A 648 5.21 -16.98 -7.88
CA VAL A 648 6.16 -16.13 -8.58
C VAL A 648 5.42 -14.86 -8.97
N THR A 649 5.91 -13.71 -8.52
CA THR A 649 5.20 -12.43 -8.66
C THR A 649 5.75 -11.58 -9.80
N ASP A 650 7.04 -11.70 -10.08
CA ASP A 650 7.73 -10.98 -11.15
C ASP A 650 9.11 -11.60 -11.44
N MET A 651 9.68 -11.31 -12.60
CA MET A 651 11.02 -11.74 -13.01
C MET A 651 11.72 -10.68 -13.86
N ALA A 652 13.03 -10.55 -13.69
CA ALA A 652 13.85 -9.67 -14.52
C ALA A 652 15.11 -10.38 -15.02
N LEU A 653 15.50 -10.12 -16.27
CA LEU A 653 16.78 -10.55 -16.83
C LEU A 653 17.84 -9.48 -16.53
N ASP A 654 19.06 -9.89 -16.17
CA ASP A 654 20.17 -8.95 -16.05
C ASP A 654 20.53 -8.40 -17.45
N PRO A 655 20.48 -7.08 -17.67
CA PRO A 655 20.80 -6.49 -18.98
C PRO A 655 22.27 -6.70 -19.40
N ASN A 656 23.15 -7.06 -18.45
CA ASN A 656 24.57 -7.30 -18.70
C ASN A 656 24.94 -8.80 -18.70
N ASP A 657 24.02 -9.70 -18.37
CA ASP A 657 24.25 -11.15 -18.28
C ASP A 657 22.97 -11.93 -18.60
N ASP A 658 22.87 -12.44 -19.83
CA ASP A 658 21.69 -13.15 -20.31
C ASP A 658 21.44 -14.52 -19.63
N GLN A 659 22.36 -14.97 -18.76
CA GLN A 659 22.19 -16.15 -17.91
C GLN A 659 21.69 -15.78 -16.51
N ARG A 660 21.80 -14.51 -16.10
CA ARG A 660 21.35 -14.08 -14.79
C ARG A 660 19.89 -13.65 -14.81
N ILE A 661 19.08 -14.34 -14.03
CA ILE A 661 17.65 -14.10 -13.89
C ILE A 661 17.34 -13.86 -12.42
N TYR A 662 16.57 -12.82 -12.14
CA TYR A 662 16.04 -12.49 -10.83
C TYR A 662 14.56 -12.81 -10.78
N LEU A 663 14.08 -13.22 -9.61
CA LEU A 663 12.70 -13.62 -9.38
C LEU A 663 12.23 -13.14 -8.01
N THR A 664 11.05 -12.53 -7.95
CA THR A 664 10.36 -12.24 -6.68
C THR A 664 9.30 -13.27 -6.39
N ARG A 665 9.13 -13.54 -5.10
CA ARG A 665 8.21 -14.53 -4.56
C ARG A 665 7.27 -13.90 -3.55
N GLY A 666 5.98 -14.19 -3.72
CA GLY A 666 4.94 -13.87 -2.74
C GLY A 666 4.91 -14.81 -1.54
N GLY A 667 4.15 -14.46 -0.51
CA GLY A 667 4.02 -15.27 0.71
C GLY A 667 5.14 -15.02 1.72
N PHE A 668 5.22 -15.91 2.71
CA PHE A 668 5.98 -15.74 3.95
C PHE A 668 6.93 -16.93 4.22
N ASN A 669 7.82 -16.78 5.21
CA ASN A 669 8.72 -17.76 5.83
C ASN A 669 9.80 -18.42 4.95
N GLU A 670 9.66 -18.34 3.64
CA GLU A 670 10.70 -18.68 2.66
C GLU A 670 11.33 -17.39 2.12
N ALA A 671 12.47 -17.49 1.42
CA ALA A 671 13.07 -16.32 0.79
C ALA A 671 12.11 -15.63 -0.19
N GLN A 672 12.07 -14.31 -0.18
CA GLN A 672 11.22 -13.48 -1.05
C GLN A 672 11.86 -13.21 -2.42
N PHE A 673 13.14 -13.54 -2.58
CA PHE A 673 13.94 -13.21 -3.75
C PHE A 673 14.88 -14.35 -4.11
N TYR A 674 14.92 -14.70 -5.38
CA TYR A 674 15.79 -15.75 -5.92
C TYR A 674 16.57 -15.23 -7.11
N ARG A 675 17.75 -15.82 -7.31
CA ARG A 675 18.60 -15.56 -8.47
C ARG A 675 19.04 -16.87 -9.10
N SER A 676 19.03 -16.92 -10.43
CA SER A 676 19.75 -17.92 -11.21
C SER A 676 20.91 -17.23 -11.92
N ASP A 677 22.09 -17.86 -11.95
CA ASP A 677 23.26 -17.39 -12.72
C ASP A 677 23.56 -18.34 -13.93
N ASN A 678 22.64 -19.26 -14.24
CA ASN A 678 22.82 -20.30 -15.25
C ASN A 678 21.57 -20.53 -16.10
N GLY A 679 20.84 -19.44 -16.38
CA GLY A 679 19.69 -19.43 -17.29
C GLY A 679 18.46 -20.18 -16.76
N GLY A 680 18.31 -20.27 -15.43
CA GLY A 680 17.18 -20.96 -14.78
C GLY A 680 17.42 -22.44 -14.52
N THR A 681 18.65 -22.94 -14.70
CA THR A 681 18.95 -24.35 -14.38
C THR A 681 18.92 -24.60 -12.88
N ASN A 682 19.41 -23.66 -12.06
CA ASN A 682 19.28 -23.68 -10.60
C ASN A 682 18.86 -22.29 -10.07
N TRP A 683 18.14 -22.27 -8.96
CA TRP A 683 17.67 -21.10 -8.24
C TRP A 683 18.30 -21.03 -6.86
N THR A 684 18.98 -19.93 -6.58
CA THR A 684 19.59 -19.68 -5.26
C THR A 684 18.74 -18.68 -4.49
N PRO A 685 18.32 -18.97 -3.25
CA PRO A 685 17.68 -17.98 -2.40
C PRO A 685 18.66 -16.85 -2.10
N MET A 686 18.19 -15.62 -2.19
CA MET A 686 18.94 -14.38 -2.05
C MET A 686 18.12 -13.42 -1.16
N GLY A 687 18.50 -12.14 -1.10
CA GLY A 687 17.65 -11.14 -0.45
C GLY A 687 17.88 -10.93 1.04
N THR A 688 19.11 -11.11 1.54
CA THR A 688 19.40 -10.79 2.96
C THR A 688 19.04 -9.32 3.24
N GLY A 689 18.25 -9.07 4.28
CA GLY A 689 17.75 -7.72 4.61
C GLY A 689 16.39 -7.37 3.99
N LEU A 690 15.85 -8.22 3.09
CA LEU A 690 14.43 -8.13 2.73
C LEU A 690 13.57 -8.64 3.90
N PRO A 691 12.47 -7.93 4.22
CA PRO A 691 11.56 -8.34 5.28
C PRO A 691 10.70 -9.55 4.86
N ASN A 692 10.23 -10.32 5.85
CA ASN A 692 9.38 -11.49 5.65
C ASN A 692 7.94 -11.11 5.29
N VAL A 693 7.78 -10.55 4.10
CA VAL A 693 6.51 -10.11 3.49
C VAL A 693 6.52 -10.41 1.99
N PRO A 694 5.38 -10.68 1.35
CA PRO A 694 5.29 -10.84 -0.09
C PRO A 694 6.06 -9.77 -0.89
N ALA A 695 7.00 -10.21 -1.74
CA ALA A 695 7.62 -9.36 -2.75
C ALA A 695 6.79 -9.42 -4.04
N ASN A 696 6.60 -8.27 -4.69
CA ASN A 696 5.64 -8.11 -5.78
C ASN A 696 6.29 -7.84 -7.14
N THR A 697 7.43 -7.15 -7.16
CA THR A 697 8.08 -6.69 -8.39
C THR A 697 9.59 -6.54 -8.22
N VAL A 698 10.34 -6.71 -9.31
CA VAL A 698 11.80 -6.52 -9.38
C VAL A 698 12.18 -5.68 -10.61
N ALA A 699 13.00 -4.64 -10.39
CA ALA A 699 13.61 -3.87 -11.45
C ALA A 699 15.14 -3.97 -11.37
N VAL A 700 15.81 -4.23 -12.51
CA VAL A 700 17.27 -4.33 -12.59
C VAL A 700 17.81 -3.10 -13.29
N ASP A 701 18.85 -2.49 -12.71
CA ASP A 701 19.42 -1.27 -13.24
C ASP A 701 20.22 -1.50 -14.54
N PRO A 702 19.81 -0.90 -15.67
CA PRO A 702 20.53 -1.07 -16.94
C PRO A 702 21.86 -0.33 -16.98
N LEU A 703 22.04 0.72 -16.17
CA LEU A 703 23.24 1.56 -16.17
C LEU A 703 24.22 1.20 -15.04
N GLN A 704 23.80 0.40 -14.06
CA GLN A 704 24.61 0.01 -12.91
C GLN A 704 24.54 -1.48 -12.62
N ALA A 705 25.57 -2.20 -13.09
CA ALA A 705 25.71 -3.62 -12.83
C ALA A 705 25.57 -3.95 -11.33
N GLY A 706 24.73 -4.94 -11.04
CA GLY A 706 24.47 -5.41 -9.68
C GLY A 706 23.50 -4.58 -8.85
N ARG A 707 23.00 -3.44 -9.36
CA ARG A 707 21.93 -2.70 -8.69
C ARG A 707 20.56 -3.27 -9.05
N VAL A 708 19.82 -3.70 -8.03
CA VAL A 708 18.50 -4.35 -8.16
C VAL A 708 17.55 -3.74 -7.15
N PHE A 709 16.33 -3.42 -7.57
CA PHE A 709 15.27 -2.91 -6.73
C PHE A 709 14.17 -3.95 -6.58
N VAL A 710 13.62 -4.06 -5.37
CA VAL A 710 12.47 -4.93 -5.07
C VAL A 710 11.38 -4.11 -4.41
N GLY A 711 10.17 -4.21 -4.95
CA GLY A 711 8.94 -3.71 -4.34
C GLY A 711 8.21 -4.83 -3.61
N ASN A 712 7.78 -4.58 -2.37
CA ASN A 712 6.98 -5.52 -1.57
C ASN A 712 5.78 -4.77 -0.93
N ASP A 713 4.93 -5.46 -0.15
CA ASP A 713 3.79 -4.74 0.45
C ASP A 713 4.13 -3.73 1.57
N ILE A 714 5.41 -3.50 1.93
CA ILE A 714 5.81 -2.42 2.86
C ILE A 714 6.71 -1.34 2.27
N GLY A 715 7.16 -1.48 1.02
CA GLY A 715 7.80 -0.42 0.25
C GLY A 715 8.88 -0.91 -0.72
N VAL A 716 9.91 -0.09 -0.94
CA VAL A 716 11.00 -0.34 -1.91
C VAL A 716 12.32 -0.62 -1.20
N PHE A 717 13.04 -1.61 -1.70
CA PHE A 717 14.36 -2.04 -1.20
C PHE A 717 15.36 -2.06 -2.35
N VAL A 718 16.63 -1.74 -2.06
CA VAL A 718 17.71 -1.75 -3.06
C VAL A 718 18.84 -2.66 -2.62
N SER A 719 19.37 -3.41 -3.60
CA SER A 719 20.63 -4.13 -3.52
C SER A 719 21.62 -3.52 -4.50
N VAL A 720 22.91 -3.55 -4.14
CA VAL A 720 24.03 -3.08 -4.99
C VAL A 720 25.07 -4.19 -5.22
N ASP A 721 24.75 -5.43 -4.89
CA ASP A 721 25.61 -6.62 -4.96
C ASP A 721 24.92 -7.82 -5.63
N SER A 722 24.10 -7.52 -6.65
CA SER A 722 23.33 -8.48 -7.44
C SER A 722 22.33 -9.29 -6.61
N GLY A 723 21.65 -8.62 -5.67
CA GLY A 723 20.57 -9.16 -4.87
C GLY A 723 21.01 -9.93 -3.63
N GLN A 724 22.28 -9.92 -3.24
CA GLN A 724 22.73 -10.64 -2.04
C GLN A 724 22.23 -9.97 -0.76
N ASN A 725 22.42 -8.65 -0.66
CA ASN A 725 22.02 -7.83 0.48
C ASN A 725 21.13 -6.67 0.01
N PHE A 726 20.09 -6.38 0.76
CA PHE A 726 19.13 -5.29 0.53
C PHE A 726 19.04 -4.36 1.73
N GLU A 727 18.81 -3.09 1.44
CA GLU A 727 18.44 -2.06 2.42
C GLU A 727 17.14 -1.36 1.99
N PRO A 728 16.35 -0.81 2.94
CA PRO A 728 15.24 0.08 2.60
C PRO A 728 15.68 1.25 1.71
N PHE A 729 14.92 1.51 0.65
CA PHE A 729 15.15 2.59 -0.32
C PHE A 729 13.91 3.48 -0.43
N MET A 730 13.51 4.07 0.71
CA MET A 730 12.25 4.80 0.86
C MET A 730 12.37 6.27 1.30
N PRO A 731 13.44 7.03 1.00
CA PRO A 731 13.52 8.41 1.44
C PRO A 731 12.35 9.23 0.86
N GLY A 732 11.48 9.75 1.74
CA GLY A 732 10.29 10.52 1.36
C GLY A 732 9.09 9.69 0.86
N LEU A 733 9.23 8.37 0.76
CA LEU A 733 8.11 7.48 0.44
C LEU A 733 7.35 7.11 1.72
N PRO A 734 6.00 7.11 1.72
CA PRO A 734 5.25 6.63 2.87
C PRO A 734 5.57 5.15 3.15
N MET A 735 5.79 4.81 4.40
CA MET A 735 6.12 3.44 4.81
C MET A 735 4.86 2.59 4.92
N GLY A 736 4.96 1.31 4.56
CA GLY A 736 3.79 0.42 4.48
C GLY A 736 3.01 0.61 3.19
N VAL A 737 3.61 1.28 2.19
CA VAL A 737 3.07 1.38 0.84
C VAL A 737 3.27 0.07 0.11
N MET A 738 2.18 -0.41 -0.48
CA MET A 738 2.21 -1.63 -1.25
C MET A 738 2.66 -1.33 -2.67
N VAL A 739 3.88 -1.71 -2.98
CA VAL A 739 4.45 -1.54 -4.31
C VAL A 739 3.99 -2.71 -5.17
N THR A 740 3.23 -2.43 -6.22
CA THR A 740 2.74 -3.45 -7.15
C THR A 740 3.64 -3.58 -8.36
N ASP A 741 4.34 -2.49 -8.70
CA ASP A 741 5.08 -2.39 -9.95
C ASP A 741 6.21 -1.35 -9.86
N LEU A 742 7.31 -1.61 -10.59
CA LEU A 742 8.51 -0.79 -10.65
C LEU A 742 9.01 -0.69 -12.09
N GLU A 743 9.10 0.54 -12.60
CA GLU A 743 9.63 0.86 -13.93
C GLU A 743 10.93 1.64 -13.81
N ILE A 744 11.96 1.22 -14.55
CA ILE A 744 13.28 1.87 -14.56
C ILE A 744 13.65 2.34 -15.96
N ASP A 745 13.85 3.65 -16.10
CA ASP A 745 14.26 4.28 -17.34
C ASP A 745 15.76 4.62 -17.28
N ASP A 746 16.48 4.48 -18.40
CA ASP A 746 17.89 4.87 -18.51
C ASP A 746 18.04 6.37 -18.88
N ASN A 747 17.03 6.95 -19.55
CA ASN A 747 17.02 8.36 -19.92
C ASN A 747 15.59 8.95 -20.07
N PRO A 748 15.15 9.83 -19.16
CA PRO A 748 15.89 10.30 -17.99
C PRO A 748 16.02 9.18 -16.94
N TYR A 749 17.11 9.18 -16.18
CA TYR A 749 17.43 8.08 -15.26
C TYR A 749 16.57 8.12 -13.99
N TRP A 750 15.42 7.44 -14.02
CA TRP A 750 14.42 7.43 -12.94
C TRP A 750 13.99 6.01 -12.60
N LEU A 751 13.65 5.83 -11.32
CA LEU A 751 12.84 4.69 -10.88
C LEU A 751 11.44 5.23 -10.57
N THR A 752 10.44 4.65 -11.22
CA THR A 752 9.02 4.94 -11.01
C THR A 752 8.38 3.75 -10.33
N LEU A 753 7.55 3.98 -9.32
CA LEU A 753 6.73 2.92 -8.72
C LEU A 753 5.26 3.20 -8.93
N GLY A 754 4.50 2.12 -9.13
CA GLY A 754 3.06 2.08 -8.97
C GLY A 754 2.72 1.45 -7.63
N SER A 755 1.76 2.03 -6.90
CA SER A 755 1.31 1.48 -5.63
C SER A 755 -0.17 1.20 -5.59
N TYR A 756 -0.52 0.20 -4.78
CA TYR A 756 -1.90 -0.12 -4.47
C TYR A 756 -2.42 0.75 -3.33
N GLY A 757 -2.64 2.04 -3.57
CA GLY A 757 -3.29 2.94 -2.63
C GLY A 757 -2.57 4.26 -2.37
N ARG A 758 -1.36 4.49 -2.89
CA ARG A 758 -0.68 5.80 -2.82
C ARG A 758 -0.23 6.28 -4.21
N GLY A 759 -0.89 5.81 -5.27
CA GLY A 759 -0.64 6.24 -6.63
C GLY A 759 0.78 5.92 -7.10
N ALA A 760 1.33 6.76 -7.96
CA ALA A 760 2.67 6.66 -8.52
C ALA A 760 3.66 7.61 -7.83
N TRP A 761 4.90 7.15 -7.68
CA TRP A 761 6.02 7.94 -7.15
C TRP A 761 7.25 7.78 -8.02
N GLN A 762 8.12 8.78 -8.01
CA GLN A 762 9.35 8.79 -8.80
C GLN A 762 10.55 9.23 -7.98
N ILE A 763 11.68 8.56 -8.17
CA ILE A 763 12.96 8.97 -7.60
C ILE A 763 14.01 9.06 -8.70
N ALA A 764 14.73 10.17 -8.73
CA ALA A 764 15.83 10.34 -9.66
C ALA A 764 16.98 9.41 -9.24
N LEU A 765 17.43 8.59 -10.17
CA LEU A 765 18.56 7.71 -9.96
C LEU A 765 19.86 8.44 -10.27
N THR A 766 20.89 8.12 -9.51
CA THR A 766 22.25 8.64 -9.74
C THR A 766 23.24 7.49 -9.84
N ALA A 767 24.37 7.75 -10.49
CA ALA A 767 25.54 6.88 -10.46
C ALA A 767 25.86 6.51 -9.01
N ARG A 768 26.05 5.21 -8.73
CA ARG A 768 26.46 4.76 -7.39
C ARG A 768 27.79 5.41 -7.00
N GLN A 769 27.85 5.95 -5.79
CA GLN A 769 29.03 6.53 -5.18
C GLN A 769 29.19 5.97 -3.76
N ILE A 770 30.44 5.83 -3.32
CA ILE A 770 30.74 5.64 -1.90
C ILE A 770 31.16 6.98 -1.32
N SER A 771 30.70 7.29 -0.11
CA SER A 771 31.07 8.50 0.60
C SER A 771 31.47 8.17 2.03
N VAL A 772 32.20 9.08 2.67
CA VAL A 772 32.66 8.90 4.04
C VAL A 772 32.22 10.08 4.90
N GLU A 773 31.57 9.78 6.02
CA GLU A 773 31.06 10.76 6.97
C GLU A 773 31.67 10.54 8.34
N GLY A 774 32.26 11.58 8.92
CA GLY A 774 32.86 11.55 10.23
C GLY A 774 33.37 12.92 10.65
N GLN A 775 33.77 13.07 11.91
CA GLN A 775 34.42 14.29 12.37
C GLN A 775 35.77 14.43 11.64
N SER A 776 35.95 15.53 10.90
CA SER A 776 37.12 15.77 10.04
C SER A 776 38.13 16.76 10.63
N GLN A 777 37.88 17.25 11.85
CA GLN A 777 38.70 18.25 12.54
C GLN A 777 38.87 17.84 14.00
N TYR A 778 40.11 17.77 14.47
CA TYR A 778 40.44 17.46 15.87
C TYR A 778 41.48 18.45 16.44
N SER A 779 41.47 18.61 17.75
CA SER A 779 42.48 19.36 18.50
C SER A 779 43.00 18.52 19.64
N LEU A 780 44.25 18.06 19.53
CA LEU A 780 44.82 17.04 20.40
C LEU A 780 46.04 17.55 21.16
N CYS A 781 46.32 16.93 22.30
CA CYS A 781 47.63 17.04 22.92
C CYS A 781 48.57 15.93 22.43
N ARG A 782 49.84 16.29 22.21
CA ARG A 782 50.88 15.35 21.83
C ARG A 782 50.94 14.16 22.79
N GLY A 783 50.98 12.94 22.25
CA GLY A 783 51.12 11.69 23.01
C GLY A 783 49.83 11.12 23.61
N TYR A 784 48.66 11.70 23.30
CA TYR A 784 47.36 11.15 23.67
C TYR A 784 46.73 10.38 22.50
N ASP A 785 46.18 9.21 22.80
CA ASP A 785 45.46 8.38 21.83
C ASP A 785 44.07 8.98 21.57
N THR A 786 43.72 9.17 20.30
CA THR A 786 42.39 9.65 19.90
C THR A 786 41.77 8.74 18.86
N ALA A 787 40.55 8.27 19.12
CA ALA A 787 39.77 7.51 18.15
C ALA A 787 39.31 8.41 17.00
N LEU A 788 39.45 7.91 15.76
CA LEU A 788 39.02 8.60 14.55
C LEU A 788 37.88 7.82 13.85
N PRO A 789 36.67 7.75 14.43
CA PRO A 789 35.58 7.01 13.84
C PRO A 789 34.99 7.75 12.62
N PHE A 790 34.66 6.99 11.59
CA PHE A 790 33.84 7.44 10.47
C PHE A 790 32.92 6.34 9.98
N THR A 791 31.92 6.71 9.18
CA THR A 791 30.97 5.80 8.54
C THR A 791 31.15 5.88 7.03
N VAL A 792 31.11 4.74 6.35
CA VAL A 792 31.11 4.66 4.89
C VAL A 792 29.69 4.44 4.41
N ASN A 793 29.22 5.28 3.49
CA ASN A 793 27.89 5.19 2.89
C ASN A 793 28.01 4.69 1.44
N GLY A 794 27.00 3.95 0.96
CA GLY A 794 26.91 3.46 -0.42
C GLY A 794 27.83 2.28 -0.81
N ALA A 795 28.65 1.76 0.11
CA ALA A 795 29.59 0.67 -0.17
C ALA A 795 28.92 -0.70 -0.28
N SER A 796 29.39 -1.54 -1.20
CA SER A 796 28.88 -2.89 -1.44
C SER A 796 29.94 -3.91 -1.10
N GLY A 797 29.61 -4.94 -0.33
CA GLY A 797 30.56 -6.02 -0.03
C GLY A 797 31.65 -5.62 0.97
N GLN A 798 32.83 -6.23 0.83
CA GLN A 798 33.92 -6.07 1.79
C GLN A 798 34.66 -4.74 1.58
N VAL A 799 34.53 -3.82 2.54
CA VAL A 799 35.23 -2.55 2.54
C VAL A 799 36.65 -2.72 3.09
N THR A 800 37.61 -2.12 2.39
CA THR A 800 39.01 -2.03 2.80
C THR A 800 39.37 -0.58 3.11
N TYR A 801 40.25 -0.41 4.10
CA TYR A 801 40.70 0.87 4.61
C TYR A 801 42.21 0.97 4.50
N ASN A 802 42.72 2.15 4.20
CA ASN A 802 44.15 2.42 4.19
C ASN A 802 44.44 3.84 4.68
N TRP A 803 44.79 3.95 5.96
CA TRP A 803 45.18 5.22 6.57
C TRP A 803 46.62 5.60 6.25
N ARG A 804 46.81 6.87 5.89
CA ARG A 804 48.10 7.50 5.63
C ARG A 804 48.16 8.91 6.21
N ILE A 805 49.36 9.34 6.57
CA ILE A 805 49.64 10.73 6.93
C ILE A 805 50.01 11.47 5.64
N SER A 806 49.10 12.30 5.13
CA SER A 806 49.30 13.08 3.91
C SER A 806 50.28 14.23 4.11
N SER A 807 50.19 14.90 5.27
CA SER A 807 51.16 15.90 5.70
C SER A 807 51.20 16.00 7.22
N GLY A 808 52.35 16.42 7.76
CA GLY A 808 52.52 16.64 9.19
C GLY A 808 53.99 16.71 9.59
N PRO A 809 54.26 17.10 10.85
CA PRO A 809 55.62 17.18 11.40
C PRO A 809 56.28 15.80 11.64
N ASP A 810 55.48 14.73 11.74
CA ASP A 810 55.93 13.34 11.79
C ASP A 810 55.01 12.47 10.92
N THR A 811 55.57 11.76 9.94
CA THR A 811 54.80 10.93 8.99
C THR A 811 54.92 9.43 9.29
N ASP A 812 55.43 9.04 10.46
CA ASP A 812 55.47 7.62 10.87
C ASP A 812 54.05 7.07 11.04
N LEU A 813 53.72 5.99 10.32
CA LEU A 813 52.42 5.33 10.39
C LEU A 813 52.23 4.54 11.69
N ALA A 814 53.29 4.30 12.47
CA ALA A 814 53.18 3.74 13.82
C ALA A 814 52.42 4.66 14.80
N GLN A 815 52.12 5.90 14.38
CA GLN A 815 51.18 6.79 15.08
C GLN A 815 49.72 6.29 15.02
N PHE A 816 49.38 5.37 14.12
CA PHE A 816 48.07 4.70 14.10
C PHE A 816 48.12 3.37 14.85
N SER A 817 47.05 3.03 15.58
CA SER A 817 46.89 1.69 16.18
C SER A 817 46.77 0.58 15.14
N ALA A 818 46.15 0.89 13.99
CA ALA A 818 46.03 0.06 12.81
C ALA A 818 45.70 0.97 11.61
N THR A 819 46.14 0.61 10.41
CA THR A 819 45.88 1.41 9.20
C THR A 819 44.76 0.86 8.33
N ASP A 820 44.25 -0.33 8.65
CA ASP A 820 43.31 -1.12 7.86
C ASP A 820 41.92 -1.26 8.52
N VAL A 821 41.57 -0.31 9.40
CA VAL A 821 40.30 -0.28 10.14
C VAL A 821 39.58 1.07 9.95
N ASN A 822 38.27 1.06 10.13
CA ASN A 822 37.40 2.25 9.99
C ASN A 822 37.40 3.19 11.23
N ALA A 823 38.03 2.78 12.33
CA ALA A 823 38.12 3.58 13.55
C ALA A 823 39.46 3.34 14.26
N PRO A 824 40.59 3.79 13.70
CA PRO A 824 41.88 3.66 14.37
C PRO A 824 41.99 4.67 15.51
N ASN A 825 42.87 4.39 16.47
CA ASN A 825 43.41 5.41 17.35
C ASN A 825 44.62 6.06 16.67
N PHE A 826 44.73 7.38 16.76
CA PHE A 826 45.88 8.15 16.32
C PHE A 826 46.56 8.84 17.51
N THR A 827 47.88 8.71 17.59
CA THR A 827 48.71 9.25 18.68
C THR A 827 49.81 10.11 18.08
N ALA A 828 49.66 11.44 18.21
CA ALA A 828 50.59 12.37 17.60
C ALA A 828 51.94 12.41 18.35
N ASN A 829 53.02 12.08 17.65
CA ASN A 829 54.38 12.05 18.20
C ASN A 829 55.10 13.41 18.19
N ALA A 830 54.59 14.39 17.44
CA ALA A 830 55.15 15.73 17.33
C ALA A 830 54.05 16.81 17.37
N VAL A 831 54.43 18.03 17.73
CA VAL A 831 53.53 19.19 17.74
C VAL A 831 53.48 19.82 16.36
N GLY A 832 52.28 20.21 15.93
CA GLY A 832 52.02 20.79 14.61
C GLY A 832 50.69 20.30 14.03
N ASP A 833 50.37 20.77 12.83
CA ASP A 833 49.16 20.34 12.13
C ASP A 833 49.44 19.08 11.29
N TYR A 834 48.56 18.10 11.41
CA TYR A 834 48.55 16.88 10.62
C TYR A 834 47.34 16.87 9.68
N SER A 835 47.53 16.31 8.48
CA SER A 835 46.45 15.93 7.58
C SER A 835 46.55 14.43 7.32
N LEU A 836 45.56 13.70 7.82
CA LEU A 836 45.43 12.25 7.70
C LEU A 836 44.42 11.96 6.59
N ILE A 837 44.67 10.92 5.81
CA ILE A 837 43.74 10.46 4.78
C ILE A 837 43.51 8.97 4.98
N CYS A 838 42.25 8.54 5.01
CA CYS A 838 41.88 7.14 4.80
C CYS A 838 41.41 6.95 3.36
N ASP A 839 42.14 6.15 2.58
CA ASP A 839 41.63 5.65 1.31
C ASP A 839 40.64 4.50 1.61
N VAL A 840 39.41 4.60 1.11
CA VAL A 840 38.33 3.61 1.30
C VAL A 840 38.01 2.98 -0.05
N ASN A 841 37.91 1.65 -0.11
CA ASN A 841 37.59 0.91 -1.33
C ASN A 841 36.68 -0.28 -1.01
N ASP A 842 35.61 -0.46 -1.77
CA ASP A 842 34.63 -1.54 -1.59
C ASP A 842 34.75 -2.70 -2.60
N GLY A 843 35.84 -2.72 -3.38
CA GLY A 843 36.07 -3.69 -4.46
C GLY A 843 35.72 -3.15 -5.85
N GLY A 844 35.16 -1.95 -5.96
CA GLY A 844 34.92 -1.28 -7.25
C GLY A 844 35.02 0.25 -7.20
N LEU A 845 34.45 0.89 -6.17
CA LEU A 845 34.45 2.34 -5.97
C LEU A 845 35.47 2.75 -4.89
N THR A 846 35.91 4.00 -4.94
CA THR A 846 36.86 4.57 -3.97
C THR A 846 36.37 5.91 -3.42
N ALA A 847 36.67 6.19 -2.15
CA ALA A 847 36.50 7.50 -1.52
C ALA A 847 37.68 7.79 -0.58
N GLU A 848 37.87 9.06 -0.28
CA GLU A 848 38.87 9.52 0.69
C GLU A 848 38.18 10.19 1.88
N PHE A 849 38.64 9.88 3.09
CA PHE A 849 38.28 10.59 4.31
C PHE A 849 39.47 11.39 4.82
N VAL A 850 39.33 12.71 4.84
CA VAL A 850 40.40 13.62 5.29
C VAL A 850 40.12 14.09 6.70
N VAL A 851 41.07 13.85 7.60
CA VAL A 851 41.06 14.33 8.98
C VAL A 851 42.20 15.30 9.19
N ASN A 852 41.90 16.52 9.60
CA ASN A 852 42.91 17.49 10.00
C ASN A 852 42.98 17.56 11.52
N ILE A 853 44.20 17.52 12.04
CA ILE A 853 44.46 17.48 13.48
C ILE A 853 45.46 18.58 13.83
N SER A 854 45.05 19.50 14.69
CA SER A 854 45.98 20.44 15.31
C SER A 854 46.50 19.87 16.61
N VAL A 855 47.81 19.61 16.69
CA VAL A 855 48.46 19.02 17.86
C VAL A 855 49.26 20.10 18.59
N ALA A 856 48.96 20.31 19.86
CA ALA A 856 49.70 21.21 20.73
C ALA A 856 50.49 20.44 21.80
N HIS A 857 51.46 21.13 22.43
CA HIS A 857 51.99 20.63 23.68
C HIS A 857 50.86 20.61 24.71
N ALA A 858 50.75 19.50 25.46
CA ALA A 858 50.14 19.60 26.78
C ALA A 858 50.91 20.70 27.51
N THR A 859 50.29 21.87 27.73
CA THR A 859 50.97 22.89 28.53
C THR A 859 51.18 22.28 29.92
N ASP A 860 52.37 22.45 30.51
CA ASP A 860 52.69 22.10 31.91
C ASP A 860 51.81 22.85 32.95
N ARG A 861 50.62 23.32 32.55
CA ARG A 861 49.63 24.02 33.36
C ARG A 861 48.38 23.22 33.68
N LEU A 862 48.22 21.99 33.17
CA LEU A 862 47.35 21.01 33.82
C LEU A 862 48.13 20.34 34.96
N MET A 863 48.48 21.14 35.98
CA MET A 863 48.44 20.56 37.32
C MET A 863 46.98 20.18 37.56
N PRO A 864 46.67 18.96 38.02
CA PRO A 864 45.31 18.60 38.41
C PRO A 864 44.74 19.74 39.26
N MET A 865 43.55 20.26 38.93
CA MET A 865 42.93 21.35 39.72
C MET A 865 42.89 20.97 41.22
N THR A 866 42.85 19.67 41.51
CA THR A 866 42.98 19.07 42.83
C THR A 866 44.26 19.49 43.57
N SER A 867 45.41 19.64 42.92
CA SER A 867 46.69 19.98 43.60
C SER A 867 46.79 21.45 44.04
N ARG A 868 46.28 22.39 43.23
CA ARG A 868 46.21 23.82 43.62
C ARG A 868 45.10 24.07 44.63
N TRP A 869 43.97 23.38 44.53
CA TRP A 869 42.90 23.46 45.54
C TRP A 869 43.29 22.77 46.83
N MET A 870 43.92 21.58 46.83
CA MET A 870 44.38 20.91 48.06
C MET A 870 45.39 21.76 48.85
N SER A 871 46.25 22.53 48.16
CA SER A 871 47.16 23.48 48.86
C SER A 871 46.45 24.67 49.51
N ARG A 872 45.24 25.03 49.05
CA ARG A 872 44.41 26.10 49.63
C ARG A 872 43.36 25.58 50.61
N VAL A 873 42.94 24.33 50.49
CA VAL A 873 42.01 23.65 51.39
C VAL A 873 42.74 23.13 52.64
N GLY A 874 44.05 22.84 52.54
CA GLY A 874 44.88 22.50 53.71
C GLY A 874 45.12 23.66 54.69
N ASP A 875 44.98 24.91 54.25
CA ASP A 875 45.28 26.11 55.06
C ASP A 875 44.04 26.93 55.45
N ALA A 876 42.83 26.51 55.08
CA ALA A 876 41.60 27.16 55.46
C ALA A 876 40.68 26.19 56.22
N GLU A 877 40.55 26.38 57.53
CA GLU A 877 39.50 25.76 58.35
C GLU A 877 38.11 26.15 57.79
N TRP A 878 37.60 25.36 56.86
CA TRP A 878 36.19 25.38 56.49
C TRP A 878 35.45 24.38 57.38
N GLN A 879 34.79 24.89 58.41
CA GLN A 879 33.68 24.17 59.03
C GLN A 879 32.48 24.21 58.07
N ALA A 880 32.34 23.20 57.21
CA ALA A 880 31.10 22.95 56.47
C ALA A 880 30.44 21.65 56.92
N GLN A 881 29.12 21.69 56.97
CA GLN A 881 28.24 20.81 57.73
C GLN A 881 27.60 19.69 56.88
N ASP A 882 28.13 19.36 55.69
CA ASP A 882 27.54 18.33 54.83
C ASP A 882 28.58 17.71 53.88
N ASP A 883 28.99 16.47 54.14
CA ASP A 883 29.95 15.70 53.35
C ASP A 883 29.52 15.53 51.87
N ARG A 884 28.21 15.63 51.59
CA ARG A 884 27.66 15.51 50.23
C ARG A 884 28.04 16.65 49.27
N VAL A 885 28.39 17.82 49.78
CA VAL A 885 28.82 18.94 48.92
C VAL A 885 30.27 18.72 48.45
N VAL A 886 31.11 18.12 49.30
CA VAL A 886 32.50 17.80 48.94
C VAL A 886 32.54 16.66 47.92
N ASP A 887 31.74 15.61 48.12
CA ASP A 887 31.66 14.49 47.16
C ASP A 887 31.06 14.91 45.81
N ASN A 888 30.07 15.80 45.78
CA ASN A 888 29.52 16.31 44.52
C ASN A 888 30.52 17.22 43.78
N VAL A 889 31.32 18.01 44.49
CA VAL A 889 32.39 18.81 43.87
C VAL A 889 33.51 17.93 43.35
N LEU A 890 33.88 16.87 44.06
CA LEU A 890 34.87 15.88 43.59
C LEU A 890 34.38 15.12 42.36
N ASN A 891 33.13 14.66 42.34
CA ASN A 891 32.54 14.01 41.17
C ASN A 891 32.44 14.95 39.96
N VAL A 892 32.11 16.23 40.16
CA VAL A 892 32.10 17.23 39.08
C VAL A 892 33.52 17.50 38.57
N LEU A 893 34.54 17.47 39.43
CA LEU A 893 35.94 17.64 39.03
C LEU A 893 36.48 16.41 38.29
N ASP A 894 36.13 15.19 38.72
CA ASP A 894 36.47 13.96 38.00
C ASP A 894 35.78 13.90 36.63
N LEU A 895 34.53 14.36 36.53
CA LEU A 895 33.81 14.52 35.26
C LEU A 895 34.44 15.59 34.35
N ILE A 896 35.04 16.64 34.91
CA ILE A 896 35.77 17.67 34.15
C ILE A 896 37.13 17.13 33.68
N ASP A 897 37.83 16.31 34.47
CA ASP A 897 39.09 15.68 34.06
C ASP A 897 38.86 14.57 33.02
N GLU A 898 37.76 13.79 33.10
CA GLU A 898 37.34 12.86 32.04
C GLU A 898 36.89 13.58 30.77
N ALA A 899 36.23 14.74 30.88
CA ALA A 899 35.84 15.55 29.72
C ALA A 899 37.04 16.24 29.04
N ASN A 900 38.14 16.45 29.77
CA ASN A 900 39.36 17.13 29.29
C ASN A 900 40.49 16.17 28.86
N SER A 901 40.32 14.85 28.98
CA SER A 901 41.35 13.89 28.56
C SER A 901 41.44 13.79 27.04
N GLY A 902 41.98 14.83 26.39
CA GLY A 902 42.26 14.84 24.94
C GLY A 902 42.28 16.23 24.30
N THR A 903 41.62 17.24 24.88
CA THR A 903 41.54 18.60 24.30
C THR A 903 42.56 19.53 24.93
N CYS A 904 43.34 20.21 24.10
CA CYS A 904 44.48 21.03 24.53
C CYS A 904 44.11 22.47 24.99
N ASN A 905 42.82 22.79 25.16
CA ASN A 905 42.31 24.09 25.62
C ASN A 905 41.44 23.97 26.86
#